data_AF-A0A803Y7L3-F1
#
_entry.id   AF-A0A803Y7L3-F1
#
_cell.length_a   1.000
_cell.length_b   1.000
_cell.length_c   1.000
_cell.angle_alpha   90.00
_cell.angle_beta   90.00
_cell.angle_gamma   90.00
#
_symmetry.space_group_name_H-M   'P 1'
#
loop_
_entity.id
_entity.type
_entity.pdbx_description
1 polymer ?
#
loop_
_entity_poly.entity_id
_entity_poly.type
_entity_poly.pdbx_seq_one_letter_code
_entity_poly.pdbx_strand_id
1 'polypeptide(L)'
;MAKPYEFNWQKPVPSFMQDGAVFDRYEEESFVFESNCLFQVDEFGFFLSWKSEGKEGQVLECSLINSVRFGAVPKDPKILTALEAVGKSENELEGRIVCVCSGIDLVNISFTFMVAENTEVAKQWVEGLGSIIHNFRANNVSPMTCLKKHWMKLAFLTNTNGKIPVRSITRTFASGKTEKVIFQALKELGLPSGKNDEIEPAAFTYEKFYELTQKICPRTDIEDLFKKINGDKTDYLTVDQLVSFLNEHQRDPRAMQIIETYEPDEDLKSKGLISSDGFCRYLMSDENAPVFLDRLELYQEMDHPLAHYFISSSHNTYLTGRQFGGKSSVEMYRQVLLAGCRCVELDCWDGKGEDQEPIITHGKAMCTDILFKDVIQAIKETAFVTSEYPVILSFENHCSKYQQYKMSKYCEDLFGDLLLKQPLETHPLDPGKALPSPNDLKRKILIKNKRLKPEVEKKQLDALKKMMEAGETAAPVNILEDDNEEEIESADQEEEAHPEYKFGSDLTVDDYSQKEAVAISVKKVGLLLTYISLEAFHGCKTHSVLWKHHSTYCQKSPTQDLHQIPNIYNTFLQDYKLFSIFRDSLPYSSLLTLRVASPSICSNKGKIGRPPSNGVVWWCGYTSKPDGLQSKSTFYSDDTWFGAV
;
A
#
# COMPACT_ATOMS: atom_id res chain seq x y z
N MET A 1 -35.27 -17.50 -2.17
CA MET A 1 -34.44 -17.37 -0.97
C MET A 1 -33.07 -16.89 -1.43
N ALA A 2 -32.62 -15.71 -0.97
CA ALA A 2 -31.24 -15.31 -1.21
C ALA A 2 -30.34 -16.33 -0.51
N LYS A 3 -29.34 -16.87 -1.21
CA LYS A 3 -28.34 -17.72 -0.55
C LYS A 3 -27.58 -16.85 0.46
N PRO A 4 -27.29 -17.36 1.67
CA PRO A 4 -26.40 -16.66 2.60
C PRO A 4 -25.06 -16.41 1.90
N TYR A 5 -24.52 -15.19 2.01
CA TYR A 5 -23.15 -14.94 1.60
C TYR A 5 -22.21 -15.57 2.64
N GLU A 6 -21.49 -16.61 2.24
CA GLU A 6 -20.47 -17.24 3.10
C GLU A 6 -19.17 -16.45 2.99
N PHE A 7 -18.88 -15.64 4.00
CA PHE A 7 -17.62 -14.91 4.09
C PHE A 7 -16.47 -15.85 4.44
N ASN A 8 -15.84 -16.43 3.41
CA ASN A 8 -14.65 -17.25 3.60
C ASN A 8 -13.37 -16.39 3.52
N TRP A 9 -12.91 -15.96 4.68
CA TRP A 9 -11.63 -15.27 4.84
C TRP A 9 -10.43 -16.22 4.98
N GLN A 10 -10.65 -17.51 5.21
CA GLN A 10 -9.56 -18.46 5.44
C GLN A 10 -8.89 -18.81 4.12
N LYS A 11 -7.55 -18.69 4.11
CA LYS A 11 -6.71 -19.24 3.04
C LYS A 11 -6.12 -20.57 3.54
N PRO A 12 -6.15 -21.64 2.74
CA PRO A 12 -5.49 -22.89 3.11
C PRO A 12 -4.00 -22.64 3.39
N VAL A 13 -3.55 -23.03 4.58
CA VAL A 13 -2.14 -22.96 4.97
C VAL A 13 -1.47 -24.30 4.62
N PRO A 14 -0.49 -24.33 3.70
CA PRO A 14 0.27 -25.53 3.39
C PRO A 14 0.76 -26.27 4.65
N SER A 15 0.58 -27.60 4.67
CA SER A 15 0.87 -28.43 5.86
C SER A 15 2.31 -28.30 6.35
N PHE A 16 3.28 -28.21 5.44
CA PHE A 16 4.70 -28.07 5.79
C PHE A 16 5.00 -26.81 6.61
N MET A 17 4.19 -25.74 6.47
CA MET A 17 4.35 -24.54 7.29
C MET A 17 3.75 -24.71 8.69
N GLN A 18 2.74 -25.57 8.84
CA GLN A 18 2.16 -25.92 10.14
C GLN A 18 3.05 -26.92 10.89
N ASP A 19 3.57 -27.93 10.17
CA ASP A 19 4.57 -28.88 10.67
C ASP A 19 5.83 -28.13 11.13
N GLY A 20 6.19 -27.07 10.40
CA GLY A 20 7.30 -26.18 10.69
C GLY A 20 8.62 -26.64 10.09
N ALA A 21 9.58 -25.71 10.03
CA ALA A 21 10.95 -25.99 9.62
C ALA A 21 11.95 -25.16 10.42
N VAL A 22 13.17 -25.68 10.52
CA VAL A 22 14.25 -25.03 11.28
C VAL A 22 15.04 -24.10 10.37
N PHE A 23 15.25 -22.87 10.83
CA PHE A 23 16.03 -21.84 10.15
C PHE A 23 17.01 -21.20 11.11
N ASP A 24 18.10 -20.64 10.58
CA ASP A 24 18.83 -19.60 11.33
C ASP A 24 18.23 -18.25 10.95
N ARG A 25 17.95 -17.41 11.94
CA ARG A 25 17.38 -16.08 11.76
C ARG A 25 18.43 -15.01 12.00
N TYR A 26 18.42 -13.97 11.17
CA TYR A 26 19.15 -12.74 11.47
C TYR A 26 18.40 -11.47 11.06
N GLU A 27 18.83 -10.35 11.64
CA GLU A 27 18.40 -9.00 11.31
C GLU A 27 19.62 -8.09 11.16
N GLU A 28 19.72 -7.38 10.04
CA GLU A 28 20.90 -6.56 9.74
C GLU A 28 20.97 -5.27 10.57
N GLU A 29 19.83 -4.61 10.80
CA GLU A 29 19.81 -3.31 11.50
C GLU A 29 20.05 -3.44 13.01
N SER A 30 19.55 -4.53 13.61
CA SER A 30 19.64 -4.79 15.05
C SER A 30 20.80 -5.71 15.43
N PHE A 31 21.51 -6.27 14.44
CA PHE A 31 22.56 -7.28 14.61
C PHE A 31 22.13 -8.49 15.45
N VAL A 32 20.85 -8.87 15.34
CA VAL A 32 20.32 -10.06 15.99
C VAL A 32 20.65 -11.28 15.14
N PHE A 33 21.18 -12.32 15.78
CA PHE A 33 21.36 -13.64 15.19
C PHE A 33 20.84 -14.70 16.15
N GLU A 34 20.02 -15.62 15.64
CA GLU A 34 19.47 -16.74 16.39
C GLU A 34 19.56 -18.00 15.53
N SER A 35 20.20 -19.04 16.05
CA SER A 35 20.33 -20.30 15.34
C SER A 35 19.22 -21.28 15.72
N ASN A 36 18.96 -22.24 14.81
CA ASN A 36 18.03 -23.34 15.01
C ASN A 36 16.63 -22.92 15.48
N CYS A 37 16.10 -21.84 14.92
CA CYS A 37 14.74 -21.37 15.15
C CYS A 37 13.74 -22.29 14.44
N LEU A 38 12.85 -22.94 15.18
CA LEU A 38 11.70 -23.62 14.59
C LEU A 38 10.65 -22.57 14.21
N PHE A 39 10.44 -22.35 12.91
CA PHE A 39 9.40 -21.48 12.39
C PHE A 39 8.14 -22.29 12.04
N GLN A 40 6.97 -21.74 12.37
CA GLN A 40 5.67 -22.33 12.11
C GLN A 40 4.63 -21.25 11.78
N VAL A 41 3.67 -21.59 10.92
CA VAL A 41 2.48 -20.79 10.63
C VAL A 41 1.27 -21.50 11.22
N ASP A 42 0.39 -20.76 11.90
CA ASP A 42 -0.83 -21.35 12.45
C ASP A 42 -1.86 -21.76 11.37
N GLU A 43 -2.82 -22.60 11.75
CA GLU A 43 -3.85 -23.15 10.85
C GLU A 43 -4.71 -22.10 10.12
N PHE A 44 -4.81 -20.88 10.66
CA PHE A 44 -5.57 -19.77 10.07
C PHE A 44 -4.69 -18.79 9.27
N GLY A 45 -3.37 -18.95 9.33
CA GLY A 45 -2.41 -18.05 8.69
C GLY A 45 -2.37 -16.67 9.32
N PHE A 46 -2.62 -16.54 10.63
CA PHE A 46 -2.57 -15.26 11.33
C PHE A 46 -1.16 -14.85 11.75
N PHE A 47 -0.33 -15.81 12.11
CA PHE A 47 0.99 -15.60 12.70
C PHE A 47 2.02 -16.53 12.08
N LEU A 48 3.16 -15.94 11.74
CA LEU A 48 4.44 -16.63 11.64
C LEU A 48 5.07 -16.59 13.04
N SER A 49 5.19 -17.74 13.67
CA SER A 49 5.78 -17.89 15.01
C SER A 49 7.12 -18.60 14.93
N TRP A 50 8.03 -18.30 15.85
CA TRP A 50 9.26 -19.06 15.98
C TRP A 50 9.77 -19.12 17.42
N LYS A 51 10.56 -20.16 17.68
CA LYS A 51 11.26 -20.34 18.95
C LYS A 51 12.61 -21.02 18.73
N SER A 52 13.62 -20.56 19.44
CA SER A 52 14.95 -21.16 19.53
C SER A 52 15.22 -21.62 20.97
N GLU A 53 16.21 -22.51 21.15
CA GLU A 53 16.56 -23.05 22.46
C GLU A 53 17.01 -21.92 23.42
N GLY A 54 16.45 -21.89 24.63
CA GLY A 54 16.79 -20.89 25.63
C GLY A 54 16.26 -19.48 25.35
N LYS A 55 15.41 -19.29 24.34
CA LYS A 55 14.75 -18.02 24.03
C LYS A 55 13.24 -18.09 24.25
N GLU A 56 12.63 -16.91 24.38
CA GLU A 56 11.18 -16.75 24.43
C GLU A 56 10.57 -17.00 23.05
N GLY A 57 9.32 -17.47 23.02
CA GLY A 57 8.56 -17.60 21.78
C GLY A 57 8.26 -16.22 21.19
N GLN A 58 8.44 -16.09 19.87
CA GLN A 58 8.23 -14.86 19.13
C GLN A 58 7.16 -15.06 18.06
N VAL A 59 6.49 -13.98 17.70
CA VAL A 59 5.44 -13.98 16.68
C VAL A 59 5.51 -12.73 15.82
N LEU A 60 5.24 -12.92 14.54
CA LEU A 60 4.99 -11.90 13.55
C LEU A 60 3.60 -12.12 12.97
N GLU A 61 2.78 -11.07 12.99
CA GLU A 61 1.45 -11.13 12.42
C GLU A 61 1.53 -11.11 10.88
N CYS A 62 0.96 -12.11 10.21
CA CYS A 62 1.07 -12.26 8.77
C CYS A 62 0.44 -11.09 7.99
N SER A 63 -0.57 -10.41 8.55
CA SER A 63 -1.15 -9.20 7.95
C SER A 63 -0.21 -7.98 7.99
N LEU A 64 0.86 -8.03 8.79
CA LEU A 64 1.93 -7.02 8.81
C LEU A 64 3.08 -7.36 7.86
N ILE A 65 3.05 -8.53 7.20
CA ILE A 65 4.07 -8.90 6.21
C ILE A 65 3.71 -8.23 4.88
N ASN A 66 4.56 -7.29 4.46
CA ASN A 66 4.38 -6.55 3.22
C ASN A 66 4.87 -7.36 2.01
N SER A 67 5.99 -8.07 2.14
CA SER A 67 6.52 -8.92 1.07
C SER A 67 7.40 -10.03 1.60
N VAL A 68 7.48 -11.12 0.84
CA VAL A 68 8.42 -12.23 1.05
C VAL A 68 9.17 -12.48 -0.24
N ARG A 69 10.50 -12.55 -0.16
CA ARG A 69 11.38 -12.67 -1.32
C ARG A 69 12.66 -13.43 -0.95
N PHE A 70 13.43 -13.84 -1.95
CA PHE A 70 14.79 -14.32 -1.70
C PHE A 70 15.66 -13.15 -1.19
N GLY A 71 16.40 -13.40 -0.11
CA GLY A 71 17.38 -12.47 0.43
C GLY A 71 18.71 -12.57 -0.31
N ALA A 72 19.45 -11.46 -0.33
CA ALA A 72 20.84 -11.46 -0.77
C ALA A 72 21.73 -12.04 0.33
N VAL A 73 22.89 -12.56 -0.06
CA VAL A 73 23.94 -12.96 0.88
C VAL A 73 24.34 -11.73 1.73
N PRO A 74 24.36 -11.84 3.07
CA PRO A 74 24.67 -10.71 3.93
C PRO A 74 26.11 -10.27 3.72
N LYS A 75 26.34 -8.96 3.68
CA LYS A 75 27.69 -8.38 3.54
C LYS A 75 28.34 -8.03 4.86
N ASP A 76 27.56 -8.05 5.95
CA ASP A 76 28.07 -7.69 7.27
C ASP A 76 28.98 -8.80 7.82
N PRO A 77 30.25 -8.50 8.17
CA PRO A 77 31.20 -9.50 8.65
C PRO A 77 30.75 -10.22 9.93
N LYS A 78 29.98 -9.57 10.81
CA LYS A 78 29.52 -10.19 12.06
C LYS A 78 28.46 -11.25 11.78
N ILE A 79 27.56 -10.99 10.84
CA ILE A 79 26.52 -11.94 10.43
C ILE A 79 27.16 -13.13 9.72
N LEU A 80 28.11 -12.87 8.81
CA LEU A 80 28.87 -13.93 8.14
C LEU A 80 29.63 -14.81 9.14
N THR A 81 30.33 -14.20 10.10
CA THR A 81 31.03 -14.95 11.17
C THR A 81 30.06 -15.80 11.99
N ALA A 82 28.87 -15.29 12.30
CA ALA A 82 27.85 -16.03 13.05
C ALA A 82 27.28 -17.22 12.24
N LEU A 83 27.08 -17.05 10.93
CA LEU A 83 26.66 -18.11 10.02
C LEU A 83 27.74 -19.19 9.84
N GLU A 84 29.00 -18.78 9.70
CA GLU A 84 30.14 -19.70 9.64
C GLU A 84 30.29 -20.51 10.93
N ALA A 85 30.04 -19.89 12.10
CA ALA A 85 30.09 -20.57 13.39
C ALA A 85 29.03 -21.69 13.53
N VAL A 86 27.94 -21.64 12.75
CA VAL A 86 26.93 -22.69 12.66
C VAL A 86 27.10 -23.57 11.41
N GLY A 87 28.25 -23.48 10.74
CA GLY A 87 28.62 -24.36 9.63
C GLY A 87 28.05 -23.97 8.27
N LYS A 88 27.61 -22.71 8.08
CA LYS A 88 27.11 -22.21 6.79
C LYS A 88 28.16 -21.29 6.16
N SER A 89 28.81 -21.76 5.10
CA SER A 89 29.79 -20.95 4.37
C SER A 89 29.11 -19.96 3.42
N GLU A 90 29.76 -18.82 3.15
CA GLU A 90 29.21 -17.76 2.28
C GLU A 90 28.76 -18.28 0.91
N ASN A 91 29.56 -19.16 0.30
CA ASN A 91 29.30 -19.74 -1.02
C ASN A 91 28.05 -20.62 -1.07
N GLU A 92 27.59 -21.12 0.07
CA GLU A 92 26.42 -21.99 0.16
C GLU A 92 25.13 -21.21 0.43
N LEU A 93 25.20 -19.91 0.74
CA LEU A 93 24.04 -19.11 1.17
C LEU A 93 23.14 -18.68 0.01
N GLU A 94 23.67 -18.66 -1.22
CA GLU A 94 22.92 -18.22 -2.39
C GLU A 94 21.65 -19.07 -2.60
N GLY A 95 20.50 -18.40 -2.72
CA GLY A 95 19.20 -19.05 -2.89
C GLY A 95 18.60 -19.70 -1.64
N ARG A 96 19.28 -19.69 -0.48
CA ARG A 96 18.76 -20.27 0.78
C ARG A 96 18.14 -19.26 1.74
N ILE A 97 18.28 -17.97 1.47
CA ILE A 97 17.84 -16.90 2.36
C ILE A 97 16.44 -16.48 1.97
N VAL A 98 15.51 -16.56 2.91
CA VAL A 98 14.16 -15.98 2.82
C VAL A 98 14.16 -14.64 3.54
N CYS A 99 13.79 -13.57 2.85
CA CYS A 99 13.65 -12.22 3.39
C CYS A 99 12.16 -11.93 3.60
N VAL A 100 11.76 -11.75 4.85
CA VAL A 100 10.43 -11.33 5.25
C VAL A 100 10.48 -9.85 5.60
N CYS A 101 9.80 -9.03 4.79
CA CYS A 101 9.65 -7.60 5.03
C CYS A 101 8.30 -7.36 5.69
N SER A 102 8.31 -6.75 6.88
CA SER A 102 7.10 -6.48 7.65
C SER A 102 7.09 -5.08 8.22
N GLY A 103 5.92 -4.47 8.42
CA GLY A 103 5.82 -3.13 8.96
C GLY A 103 4.42 -2.78 9.42
N ILE A 104 4.34 -1.85 10.36
CA ILE A 104 3.06 -1.26 10.81
C ILE A 104 2.55 -0.20 9.84
N ASP A 105 3.43 0.35 9.01
CA ASP A 105 3.14 1.30 7.95
C ASP A 105 4.18 1.16 6.82
N LEU A 106 4.04 1.99 5.77
CA LEU A 106 4.87 1.90 4.56
C LEU A 106 6.33 2.35 4.77
N VAL A 107 6.64 3.00 5.89
CA VAL A 107 7.96 3.60 6.17
C VAL A 107 8.68 2.85 7.29
N ASN A 108 7.95 2.51 8.36
CA ASN A 108 8.46 1.78 9.51
C ASN A 108 8.39 0.27 9.25
N ILE A 109 9.29 -0.18 8.39
CA ILE A 109 9.46 -1.58 8.00
C ILE A 109 10.69 -2.19 8.67
N SER A 110 10.64 -3.49 8.91
CA SER A 110 11.71 -4.35 9.40
C SER A 110 11.95 -5.49 8.42
N PHE A 111 13.18 -6.00 8.40
CA PHE A 111 13.56 -7.14 7.59
C PHE A 111 14.04 -8.27 8.48
N THR A 112 13.34 -9.40 8.42
CA THR A 112 13.75 -10.64 9.07
C THR A 112 14.24 -11.61 8.01
N PHE A 113 15.48 -12.09 8.16
CA PHE A 113 16.08 -13.05 7.24
C PHE A 113 16.11 -14.43 7.86
N MET A 114 15.67 -15.44 7.12
CA MET A 114 15.63 -16.85 7.52
C MET A 114 16.50 -17.67 6.57
N VAL A 115 17.54 -18.32 7.09
CA VAL A 115 18.47 -19.13 6.30
C VAL A 115 18.06 -20.59 6.38
N ALA A 116 17.52 -21.10 5.27
CA ALA A 116 17.04 -22.47 5.16
C ALA A 116 18.18 -23.50 5.15
N GLU A 117 17.84 -24.77 5.38
CA GLU A 117 18.78 -25.88 5.23
C GLU A 117 19.24 -26.07 3.78
N ASN A 118 18.35 -25.86 2.81
CA ASN A 118 18.64 -25.98 1.37
C ASN A 118 17.76 -25.03 0.55
N THR A 119 18.05 -24.94 -0.75
CA THR A 119 17.35 -24.06 -1.69
C THR A 119 15.89 -24.44 -1.89
N GLU A 120 15.56 -25.71 -1.76
CA GLU A 120 14.20 -26.24 -1.91
C GLU A 120 13.30 -25.77 -0.77
N VAL A 121 13.77 -25.85 0.48
CA VAL A 121 13.04 -25.35 1.66
C VAL A 121 12.87 -23.84 1.57
N ALA A 122 13.91 -23.09 1.19
CA ALA A 122 13.80 -21.64 1.00
C ALA A 122 12.73 -21.29 -0.04
N LYS A 123 12.75 -21.97 -1.19
CA LYS A 123 11.75 -21.78 -2.25
C LYS A 123 10.34 -22.10 -1.77
N GLN A 124 10.15 -23.25 -1.12
CA GLN A 124 8.85 -23.65 -0.57
C GLN A 124 8.32 -22.62 0.42
N TRP A 125 9.16 -22.07 1.28
CA TRP A 125 8.75 -21.06 2.27
C TRP A 125 8.49 -19.68 1.66
N VAL A 126 9.25 -19.26 0.64
CA VAL A 126 8.94 -18.03 -0.13
C VAL A 126 7.57 -18.15 -0.80
N GLU A 127 7.31 -19.26 -1.50
CA GLU A 127 6.04 -19.51 -2.19
C GLU A 127 4.88 -19.70 -1.20
N GLY A 128 5.12 -20.46 -0.12
CA GLY A 128 4.15 -20.74 0.94
C GLY A 128 3.70 -19.47 1.65
N LEU A 129 4.65 -18.68 2.19
CA LEU A 129 4.33 -17.40 2.82
C LEU A 129 3.70 -16.43 1.81
N GLY A 130 4.22 -16.40 0.57
CA GLY A 130 3.67 -15.61 -0.53
C GLY A 130 2.18 -15.89 -0.81
N SER A 131 1.75 -17.14 -0.65
CA SER A 131 0.35 -17.55 -0.88
C SER A 131 -0.62 -17.07 0.20
N ILE A 132 -0.16 -16.98 1.45
CA ILE A 132 -0.99 -16.63 2.61
C ILE A 132 -0.99 -15.13 2.91
N ILE A 133 0.08 -14.40 2.56
CA ILE A 133 0.11 -12.94 2.69
C ILE A 133 -0.92 -12.29 1.75
N HIS A 134 -1.18 -10.99 1.97
CA HIS A 134 -2.21 -10.22 1.25
C HIS A 134 -3.62 -10.84 1.35
N ASN A 135 -3.93 -11.50 2.47
CA ASN A 135 -5.29 -11.94 2.77
C ASN A 135 -6.14 -10.77 3.28
N PHE A 136 -6.67 -9.97 2.36
CA PHE A 136 -7.45 -8.78 2.70
C PHE A 136 -8.77 -9.10 3.41
N ARG A 137 -9.34 -10.29 3.19
CA ARG A 137 -10.52 -10.75 3.92
C ARG A 137 -10.20 -10.97 5.40
N ALA A 138 -9.02 -11.51 5.72
CA ALA A 138 -8.57 -11.67 7.11
C ALA A 138 -8.42 -10.34 7.88
N ASN A 139 -8.31 -9.20 7.19
CA ASN A 139 -8.28 -7.88 7.84
C ASN A 139 -9.68 -7.38 8.25
N ASN A 140 -10.74 -8.03 7.78
CA ASN A 140 -12.14 -7.65 8.03
C ASN A 140 -12.90 -8.71 8.84
N VAL A 141 -12.16 -9.57 9.56
CA VAL A 141 -12.75 -10.61 10.39
C VAL A 141 -13.52 -10.03 11.56
N SER A 142 -14.54 -10.77 12.01
CA SER A 142 -15.40 -10.38 13.12
C SER A 142 -14.68 -10.17 14.44
N PRO A 143 -15.32 -9.45 15.39
CA PRO A 143 -14.80 -9.29 16.75
C PRO A 143 -14.48 -10.62 17.44
N MET A 144 -15.28 -11.67 17.21
CA MET A 144 -15.02 -12.99 17.79
C MET A 144 -13.71 -13.59 17.27
N THR A 145 -13.47 -13.52 15.96
CA THR A 145 -12.21 -13.96 15.35
C THR A 145 -11.03 -13.10 15.78
N CYS A 146 -11.21 -11.79 15.97
CA CYS A 146 -10.20 -10.91 16.56
C CYS A 146 -9.80 -11.35 17.98
N LEU A 147 -10.76 -11.76 18.83
CA LEU A 147 -10.47 -12.32 20.14
C LEU A 147 -9.67 -13.63 20.04
N LYS A 148 -10.05 -14.51 19.11
CA LYS A 148 -9.30 -15.76 18.87
C LYS A 148 -7.86 -15.48 18.44
N LYS A 149 -7.65 -14.55 17.51
CA LYS A 149 -6.32 -14.10 17.09
C LYS A 149 -5.50 -13.56 18.27
N HIS A 150 -6.13 -12.81 19.17
CA HIS A 150 -5.46 -12.30 20.37
C HIS A 150 -5.06 -13.41 21.34
N TRP A 151 -5.93 -14.38 21.57
CA TRP A 151 -5.63 -15.58 22.35
C TRP A 151 -4.44 -16.35 21.78
N MET A 152 -4.44 -16.62 20.47
CA MET A 152 -3.35 -17.32 19.79
C MET A 152 -2.01 -16.59 19.96
N LYS A 153 -2.02 -15.26 19.80
CA LYS A 153 -0.83 -14.43 20.05
C LYS A 153 -0.26 -14.63 21.45
N LEU A 154 -1.11 -14.66 22.47
CA LEU A 154 -0.69 -14.91 23.86
C LEU A 154 -0.18 -16.35 24.04
N ALA A 155 -0.80 -17.33 23.39
CA ALA A 155 -0.39 -18.72 23.45
C ALA A 155 1.00 -18.97 22.83
N PHE A 156 1.37 -18.21 21.80
CA PHE A 156 2.68 -18.31 21.15
C PHE A 156 3.78 -17.52 21.87
N LEU A 157 3.45 -16.45 22.58
CA LEU A 157 4.38 -15.64 23.38
C LEU A 157 4.77 -16.33 24.71
N THR A 158 5.41 -17.49 24.57
CA THR A 158 5.88 -18.31 25.71
C THR A 158 7.22 -17.83 26.23
N ASN A 159 7.49 -18.10 27.51
CA ASN A 159 8.82 -17.90 28.08
C ASN A 159 9.83 -18.96 27.59
N THR A 160 11.06 -18.91 28.12
CA THR A 160 12.10 -19.91 27.88
C THR A 160 11.66 -21.33 28.21
N ASN A 161 10.82 -21.51 29.24
CA ASN A 161 10.26 -22.81 29.64
C ASN A 161 9.11 -23.30 28.73
N GLY A 162 8.67 -22.52 27.73
CA GLY A 162 7.56 -22.88 26.86
C GLY A 162 6.18 -22.69 27.48
N LYS A 163 6.07 -21.93 28.56
CA LYS A 163 4.82 -21.62 29.26
C LYS A 163 4.39 -20.18 29.01
N ILE A 164 3.10 -19.91 29.19
CA ILE A 164 2.51 -18.57 29.00
C ILE A 164 2.68 -17.77 30.30
N PRO A 165 3.43 -16.66 30.32
CA PRO A 165 3.59 -15.87 31.54
C PRO A 165 2.28 -15.14 31.88
N VAL A 166 1.84 -15.20 33.13
CA VAL A 166 0.64 -14.45 33.58
C VAL A 166 0.80 -12.95 33.34
N ARG A 167 2.02 -12.41 33.42
CA ARG A 167 2.32 -10.99 33.10
C ARG A 167 1.96 -10.59 31.67
N SER A 168 2.06 -11.51 30.71
CA SER A 168 1.67 -11.23 29.32
C SER A 168 0.16 -11.02 29.22
N ILE A 169 -0.62 -11.79 29.99
CA ILE A 169 -2.07 -11.66 30.09
C ILE A 169 -2.44 -10.36 30.84
N THR A 170 -1.79 -10.04 31.96
CA THR A 170 -2.11 -8.80 32.68
C THR A 170 -1.82 -7.55 31.86
N ARG A 171 -0.71 -7.52 31.11
CA ARG A 171 -0.36 -6.43 30.21
C ARG A 171 -1.43 -6.20 29.12
N THR A 172 -2.06 -7.27 28.66
CA THR A 172 -3.14 -7.21 27.65
C THR A 172 -4.34 -6.40 28.14
N PHE A 173 -4.74 -6.57 29.40
CA PHE A 173 -5.93 -5.92 29.96
C PHE A 173 -5.60 -4.67 30.82
N ALA A 174 -4.33 -4.28 30.89
CA ALA A 174 -3.85 -3.23 31.78
C ALA A 174 -4.43 -1.83 31.47
N SER A 175 -4.90 -1.58 30.26
CA SER A 175 -5.49 -0.30 29.85
C SER A 175 -6.90 -0.06 30.41
N GLY A 176 -7.62 -1.13 30.79
CA GLY A 176 -9.03 -1.05 31.19
C GLY A 176 -9.32 -1.48 32.63
N LYS A 177 -8.45 -2.30 33.25
CA LYS A 177 -8.67 -2.85 34.59
C LYS A 177 -7.36 -2.95 35.37
N THR A 178 -7.48 -2.95 36.70
CA THR A 178 -6.31 -3.12 37.57
C THR A 178 -5.83 -4.57 37.56
N GLU A 179 -4.52 -4.79 37.78
CA GLU A 179 -3.94 -6.14 37.85
C GLU A 179 -4.65 -7.05 38.86
N LYS A 180 -5.15 -6.48 39.97
CA LYS A 180 -5.91 -7.22 41.00
C LYS A 180 -7.17 -7.87 40.45
N VAL A 181 -7.91 -7.17 39.60
CA VAL A 181 -9.14 -7.70 38.98
C VAL A 181 -8.80 -8.83 38.02
N ILE A 182 -7.71 -8.68 37.27
CA ILE A 182 -7.25 -9.69 36.30
C ILE A 182 -6.83 -10.97 37.03
N PHE A 183 -6.04 -10.86 38.11
CA PHE A 183 -5.65 -12.02 38.93
C PHE A 183 -6.85 -12.71 39.57
N GLN A 184 -7.83 -11.95 40.06
CA GLN A 184 -9.05 -12.51 40.63
C GLN A 184 -9.85 -13.28 39.57
N ALA A 185 -9.99 -12.72 38.36
CA ALA A 185 -10.66 -13.40 37.25
C ALA A 185 -9.94 -14.69 36.83
N LEU A 186 -8.61 -14.69 36.73
CA LEU A 186 -7.81 -15.89 36.47
C LEU A 186 -8.04 -16.97 37.54
N LYS A 187 -8.04 -16.57 38.81
CA LYS A 187 -8.28 -17.48 39.94
C LYS A 187 -9.67 -18.12 39.88
N GLU A 188 -10.71 -17.35 39.55
CA GLU A 188 -12.08 -17.86 39.40
C GLU A 188 -12.22 -18.84 38.23
N LEU A 189 -11.38 -18.73 37.21
CA LEU A 189 -11.36 -19.65 36.08
C LEU A 189 -10.50 -20.89 36.32
N GLY A 190 -9.86 -21.00 37.48
CA GLY A 190 -8.97 -22.10 37.84
C GLY A 190 -7.59 -22.01 37.19
N LEU A 191 -7.20 -20.82 36.72
CA LEU A 191 -5.89 -20.58 36.10
C LEU A 191 -4.88 -20.04 37.13
N PRO A 192 -3.57 -20.28 36.92
CA PRO A 192 -2.53 -19.63 37.70
C PRO A 192 -2.69 -18.10 37.68
N SER A 193 -2.62 -17.48 38.86
CA SER A 193 -3.03 -16.08 39.06
C SER A 193 -1.98 -15.23 39.77
N GLY A 194 -0.83 -15.80 40.15
CA GLY A 194 0.29 -15.06 40.71
C GLY A 194 1.01 -14.23 39.66
N LYS A 195 1.62 -13.12 40.08
CA LYS A 195 2.32 -12.19 39.19
C LYS A 195 3.49 -12.82 38.42
N ASN A 196 4.08 -13.90 38.95
CA ASN A 196 5.20 -14.60 38.32
C ASN A 196 4.81 -16.03 37.92
N ASP A 197 3.52 -16.35 37.98
CA ASP A 197 3.05 -17.67 37.63
C ASP A 197 3.09 -17.83 36.10
N GLU A 198 3.12 -19.10 35.70
CA GLU A 198 3.19 -19.53 34.32
C GLU A 198 2.04 -20.50 34.06
N ILE A 199 1.40 -20.39 32.90
CA ILE A 199 0.27 -21.22 32.51
C ILE A 199 0.73 -22.21 31.44
N GLU A 200 0.39 -23.49 31.60
CA GLU A 200 0.58 -24.49 30.55
C GLU A 200 -0.28 -24.15 29.33
N PRO A 201 0.27 -24.13 28.10
CA PRO A 201 -0.50 -23.78 26.90
C PRO A 201 -1.80 -24.60 26.75
N ALA A 202 -1.76 -25.89 27.08
CA ALA A 202 -2.92 -26.79 27.03
C ALA A 202 -4.05 -26.41 28.02
N ALA A 203 -3.73 -25.73 29.13
CA ALA A 203 -4.73 -25.27 30.10
C ALA A 203 -5.37 -23.93 29.70
N PHE A 204 -4.71 -23.16 28.82
CA PHE A 204 -5.19 -21.86 28.36
C PHE A 204 -5.91 -21.99 27.02
N THR A 205 -7.06 -22.67 27.01
CA THR A 205 -7.87 -22.83 25.78
C THR A 205 -8.55 -21.52 25.37
N TYR A 206 -9.06 -21.48 24.13
CA TYR A 206 -9.80 -20.32 23.65
C TYR A 206 -11.06 -20.04 24.49
N GLU A 207 -11.78 -21.07 24.91
CA GLU A 207 -12.96 -20.96 25.76
C GLU A 207 -12.60 -20.31 27.11
N LYS A 208 -11.47 -20.71 27.72
CA LYS A 208 -10.97 -20.08 28.94
C LYS A 208 -10.60 -18.62 28.74
N PHE A 209 -10.01 -18.28 27.60
CA PHE A 209 -9.75 -16.89 27.25
C PHE A 209 -11.03 -16.09 27.02
N TYR A 210 -12.03 -16.67 26.33
CA TYR A 210 -13.32 -16.01 26.11
C TYR A 210 -14.03 -15.73 27.44
N GLU A 211 -14.12 -16.72 28.34
CA GLU A 211 -14.65 -16.55 29.71
C GLU A 211 -13.90 -15.44 30.47
N LEU A 212 -12.57 -15.38 30.33
CA LEU A 212 -11.75 -14.33 30.93
C LEU A 212 -12.12 -12.95 30.40
N THR A 213 -12.34 -12.81 29.08
CA THR A 213 -12.75 -11.53 28.48
C THR A 213 -14.12 -11.08 28.99
N GLN A 214 -15.08 -12.00 29.13
CA GLN A 214 -16.41 -11.69 29.67
C GLN A 214 -16.33 -11.26 31.15
N LYS A 215 -15.46 -11.86 31.96
CA LYS A 215 -15.25 -11.46 33.37
C LYS A 215 -14.57 -10.10 33.51
N ILE A 216 -13.56 -9.82 32.70
CA ILE A 216 -12.76 -8.58 32.81
C ILE A 216 -13.51 -7.39 32.17
N CYS A 217 -14.09 -7.62 30.99
CA CYS A 217 -14.74 -6.63 30.14
C CYS A 217 -16.13 -7.14 29.70
N PRO A 218 -17.09 -7.26 30.64
CA PRO A 218 -18.44 -7.73 30.30
C PRO A 218 -19.11 -6.79 29.29
N ARG A 219 -19.86 -7.38 28.35
CA ARG A 219 -20.62 -6.65 27.33
C ARG A 219 -21.98 -6.21 27.88
N THR A 220 -21.95 -5.31 28.86
CA THR A 220 -23.17 -4.78 29.51
C THR A 220 -24.10 -4.09 28.51
N ASP A 221 -23.54 -3.53 27.44
CA ASP A 221 -24.30 -2.95 26.31
C ASP A 221 -25.17 -3.98 25.58
N ILE A 222 -24.65 -5.20 25.39
CA ILE A 222 -25.41 -6.32 24.81
C ILE A 222 -26.40 -6.88 25.82
N GLU A 223 -26.02 -6.99 27.10
CA GLU A 223 -26.93 -7.44 28.16
C GLU A 223 -28.15 -6.52 28.30
N ASP A 224 -27.95 -5.20 28.24
CA ASP A 224 -29.04 -4.22 28.30
C ASP A 224 -29.94 -4.31 27.06
N LEU A 225 -29.36 -4.51 25.87
CA LEU A 225 -30.13 -4.76 24.65
C LEU A 225 -30.95 -6.05 24.76
N PHE A 226 -30.35 -7.14 25.26
CA PHE A 226 -31.01 -8.41 25.47
C PHE A 226 -32.19 -8.28 26.42
N LYS A 227 -32.01 -7.60 27.56
CA LYS A 227 -33.09 -7.31 28.52
C LYS A 227 -34.20 -6.48 27.90
N LYS A 228 -33.86 -5.49 27.06
CA LYS A 228 -34.83 -4.65 26.36
C LYS A 228 -35.71 -5.46 25.39
N ILE A 229 -35.12 -6.37 24.62
CA ILE A 229 -35.85 -7.25 23.70
C ILE A 229 -36.73 -8.22 24.49
N ASN A 230 -36.21 -8.76 25.59
CA ASN A 230 -36.93 -9.73 26.39
C ASN A 230 -38.04 -9.12 27.28
N GLY A 231 -37.89 -7.86 27.65
CA GLY A 231 -38.70 -7.20 28.68
C GLY A 231 -38.39 -7.68 30.10
N ASP A 232 -37.16 -8.16 30.34
CA ASP A 232 -36.65 -8.63 31.65
C ASP A 232 -37.48 -9.77 32.28
N LYS A 233 -38.04 -10.66 31.45
CA LYS A 233 -38.97 -11.72 31.89
C LYS A 233 -38.29 -13.08 32.11
N THR A 234 -37.25 -13.36 31.36
CA THR A 234 -36.56 -14.66 31.29
C THR A 234 -35.05 -14.47 31.07
N ASP A 235 -34.28 -15.55 31.20
CA ASP A 235 -32.84 -15.54 30.94
C ASP A 235 -32.49 -15.93 29.48
N TYR A 236 -33.51 -16.05 28.62
CA TYR A 236 -33.42 -16.45 27.21
C TYR A 236 -34.38 -15.61 26.34
N LEU A 237 -34.08 -15.50 25.04
CA LEU A 237 -35.03 -15.03 24.02
C LEU A 237 -35.65 -16.23 23.30
N THR A 238 -36.94 -16.10 22.99
CA THR A 238 -37.67 -17.02 22.11
C THR A 238 -37.38 -16.72 20.64
N VAL A 239 -37.67 -17.69 19.75
CA VAL A 239 -37.56 -17.52 18.30
C VAL A 239 -38.32 -16.29 17.82
N ASP A 240 -39.56 -16.08 18.27
CA ASP A 240 -40.39 -14.96 17.83
C ASP A 240 -39.79 -13.60 18.22
N GLN A 241 -39.24 -13.49 19.43
CA GLN A 241 -38.53 -12.29 19.88
C GLN A 241 -37.28 -12.02 19.04
N LEU A 242 -36.50 -13.07 18.75
CA LEU A 242 -35.31 -12.96 17.91
C LEU A 242 -35.69 -12.55 16.47
N VAL A 243 -36.73 -13.15 15.89
CA VAL A 243 -37.25 -12.80 14.56
C VAL A 243 -37.70 -11.33 14.50
N SER A 244 -38.39 -10.85 15.54
CA SER A 244 -38.80 -9.44 15.61
C SER A 244 -37.58 -8.51 15.61
N PHE A 245 -36.59 -8.80 16.45
CA PHE A 245 -35.34 -8.04 16.50
C PHE A 245 -34.63 -8.03 15.14
N LEU A 246 -34.44 -9.20 14.53
CA LEU A 246 -33.72 -9.33 13.26
C LEU A 246 -34.45 -8.59 12.15
N ASN A 247 -35.77 -8.70 12.01
CA ASN A 247 -36.52 -8.01 10.95
C ASN A 247 -36.49 -6.48 11.11
N GLU A 248 -36.60 -5.98 12.34
CA GLU A 248 -36.62 -4.54 12.60
C GLU A 248 -35.24 -3.89 12.44
N HIS A 249 -34.18 -4.56 12.90
CA HIS A 249 -32.86 -3.93 13.06
C HIS A 249 -31.80 -4.47 12.10
N GLN A 250 -31.86 -5.75 11.71
CA GLN A 250 -30.79 -6.43 10.95
C GLN A 250 -31.21 -6.83 9.51
N ARG A 251 -32.52 -6.93 9.25
CA ARG A 251 -33.13 -7.49 8.03
C ARG A 251 -32.64 -8.91 7.69
N ASP A 252 -32.48 -9.78 8.69
CA ASP A 252 -32.07 -11.18 8.54
C ASP A 252 -33.22 -12.17 8.88
N PRO A 253 -33.65 -13.05 7.95
CA PRO A 253 -34.71 -14.02 8.22
C PRO A 253 -34.26 -15.31 8.93
N ARG A 254 -32.98 -15.50 9.26
CA ARG A 254 -32.37 -16.80 9.64
C ARG A 254 -32.33 -17.09 11.16
N ALA A 255 -33.37 -16.74 11.91
CA ALA A 255 -33.36 -16.87 13.38
C ALA A 255 -33.01 -18.27 13.92
N MET A 256 -33.58 -19.34 13.35
CA MET A 256 -33.29 -20.72 13.82
C MET A 256 -31.85 -21.15 13.58
N GLN A 257 -31.28 -20.80 12.42
CA GLN A 257 -29.90 -21.11 12.10
C GLN A 257 -28.92 -20.39 13.04
N ILE A 258 -29.24 -19.16 13.41
CA ILE A 258 -28.48 -18.38 14.40
C ILE A 258 -28.47 -19.10 15.75
N ILE A 259 -29.63 -19.59 16.22
CA ILE A 259 -29.73 -20.34 17.48
C ILE A 259 -28.90 -21.62 17.42
N GLU A 260 -29.04 -22.41 16.35
CA GLU A 260 -28.30 -23.66 16.17
C GLU A 260 -26.77 -23.45 16.16
N THR A 261 -26.32 -22.33 15.60
CA THR A 261 -24.89 -22.03 15.42
C THR A 261 -24.25 -21.40 16.67
N TYR A 262 -24.93 -20.44 17.31
CA TYR A 262 -24.31 -19.58 18.32
C TYR A 262 -24.70 -19.91 19.76
N GLU A 263 -25.78 -20.67 19.99
CA GLU A 263 -26.16 -21.06 21.35
C GLU A 263 -25.21 -22.14 21.90
N PRO A 264 -24.49 -21.88 23.00
CA PRO A 264 -23.62 -22.88 23.61
C PRO A 264 -24.38 -23.95 24.41
N ASP A 265 -25.56 -23.64 24.96
CA ASP A 265 -26.34 -24.58 25.76
C ASP A 265 -27.23 -25.47 24.87
N GLU A 266 -26.95 -26.78 24.86
CA GLU A 266 -27.68 -27.76 24.05
C GLU A 266 -29.16 -27.92 24.45
N ASP A 267 -29.51 -27.69 25.72
CA ASP A 267 -30.89 -27.76 26.19
C ASP A 267 -31.69 -26.53 25.75
N LEU A 268 -31.07 -25.34 25.69
CA LEU A 268 -31.71 -24.15 25.12
C LEU A 268 -31.81 -24.24 23.60
N LYS A 269 -30.74 -24.70 22.95
CA LYS A 269 -30.69 -24.91 21.50
C LYS A 269 -31.78 -25.85 21.01
N SER A 270 -31.95 -26.99 21.67
CA SER A 270 -33.00 -27.98 21.31
C SER A 270 -34.43 -27.45 21.48
N LYS A 271 -34.63 -26.41 22.32
CA LYS A 271 -35.91 -25.73 22.53
C LYS A 271 -36.11 -24.51 21.63
N GLY A 272 -35.14 -24.18 20.77
CA GLY A 272 -35.19 -22.97 19.95
C GLY A 272 -35.08 -21.69 20.77
N LEU A 273 -34.31 -21.71 21.86
CA LEU A 273 -34.08 -20.58 22.75
C LEU A 273 -32.63 -20.11 22.65
N ILE A 274 -32.39 -18.80 22.78
CA ILE A 274 -31.05 -18.22 22.80
C ILE A 274 -30.77 -17.46 24.09
N SER A 275 -29.65 -17.77 24.73
CA SER A 275 -29.16 -17.10 25.92
C SER A 275 -28.54 -15.75 25.60
N SER A 276 -28.24 -14.95 26.64
CA SER A 276 -27.47 -13.71 26.46
C SER A 276 -26.08 -13.97 25.87
N ASP A 277 -25.43 -15.08 26.24
CA ASP A 277 -24.12 -15.47 25.68
C ASP A 277 -24.25 -15.85 24.21
N GLY A 278 -25.23 -16.68 23.84
CA GLY A 278 -25.50 -17.03 22.44
C GLY A 278 -25.81 -15.80 21.58
N PHE A 279 -26.61 -14.87 22.09
CA PHE A 279 -26.92 -13.62 21.41
C PHE A 279 -25.69 -12.72 21.25
N CYS A 280 -24.83 -12.64 22.27
CA CYS A 280 -23.55 -11.93 22.23
C CYS A 280 -22.62 -12.51 21.16
N ARG A 281 -22.50 -13.85 21.11
CA ARG A 281 -21.71 -14.57 20.10
C ARG A 281 -22.20 -14.27 18.68
N TYR A 282 -23.50 -14.27 18.45
CA TYR A 282 -24.09 -13.88 17.16
C TYR A 282 -23.72 -12.45 16.77
N LEU A 283 -23.94 -11.47 17.66
CA LEU A 283 -23.66 -10.05 17.36
C LEU A 283 -22.17 -9.77 17.11
N MET A 284 -21.29 -10.61 17.65
CA MET A 284 -19.83 -10.53 17.48
C MET A 284 -19.30 -11.42 16.35
N SER A 285 -20.17 -12.07 15.58
CA SER A 285 -19.80 -13.00 14.50
C SER A 285 -19.66 -12.33 13.14
N ASP A 286 -19.15 -13.08 12.15
CA ASP A 286 -19.06 -12.62 10.76
C ASP A 286 -20.45 -12.41 10.11
N GLU A 287 -21.52 -12.99 10.67
CA GLU A 287 -22.89 -12.80 10.17
C GLU A 287 -23.49 -11.44 10.53
N ASN A 288 -22.89 -10.72 11.48
CA ASN A 288 -23.31 -9.39 11.91
C ASN A 288 -22.22 -8.34 11.64
N ALA A 289 -21.54 -8.46 10.50
CA ALA A 289 -20.48 -7.53 10.12
C ALA A 289 -21.03 -6.12 9.84
N PRO A 290 -20.35 -5.04 10.26
CA PRO A 290 -20.77 -3.66 10.02
C PRO A 290 -20.59 -3.22 8.57
N VAL A 291 -20.04 -4.07 7.71
CA VAL A 291 -19.74 -3.81 6.31
C VAL A 291 -20.34 -4.91 5.43
N PHE A 292 -20.68 -4.55 4.20
CA PHE A 292 -21.11 -5.50 3.18
C PHE A 292 -19.90 -6.34 2.73
N LEU A 293 -19.82 -7.56 3.26
CA LEU A 293 -18.66 -8.45 3.05
C LEU A 293 -18.52 -8.91 1.58
N ASP A 294 -19.60 -8.91 0.81
CA ASP A 294 -19.63 -9.14 -0.65
C ASP A 294 -18.94 -8.01 -1.43
N ARG A 295 -19.00 -6.79 -0.89
CA ARG A 295 -18.28 -5.62 -1.43
C ARG A 295 -16.83 -5.58 -0.98
N LEU A 296 -16.37 -6.60 -0.25
CA LEU A 296 -14.95 -6.85 0.00
C LEU A 296 -14.28 -7.64 -1.15
N GLU A 297 -14.96 -7.88 -2.24
CA GLU A 297 -14.33 -8.39 -3.46
C GLU A 297 -14.40 -7.33 -4.56
N LEU A 298 -13.68 -7.55 -5.64
CA LEU A 298 -13.82 -6.69 -6.81
C LEU A 298 -15.24 -6.88 -7.37
N TYR A 299 -16.13 -5.94 -7.06
CA TYR A 299 -17.53 -5.95 -7.49
C TYR A 299 -17.85 -4.87 -8.54
N GLN A 300 -16.94 -3.92 -8.74
CA GLN A 300 -17.16 -2.78 -9.65
C GLN A 300 -16.91 -3.20 -11.10
N GLU A 301 -17.67 -2.60 -12.03
CA GLU A 301 -17.38 -2.71 -13.46
C GLU A 301 -16.06 -2.01 -13.77
N MET A 302 -15.19 -2.73 -14.48
CA MET A 302 -13.83 -2.28 -14.81
C MET A 302 -13.64 -2.05 -16.32
N ASP A 303 -14.75 -1.94 -17.05
CA ASP A 303 -14.82 -1.77 -18.52
C ASP A 303 -15.17 -0.34 -18.96
N HIS A 304 -15.49 0.57 -18.02
CA HIS A 304 -15.61 1.99 -18.36
C HIS A 304 -14.24 2.60 -18.73
N PRO A 305 -14.20 3.74 -19.44
CA PRO A 305 -12.96 4.45 -19.75
C PRO A 305 -12.15 4.83 -18.51
N LEU A 306 -10.82 4.83 -18.58
CA LEU A 306 -9.93 5.13 -17.45
C LEU A 306 -10.27 6.44 -16.71
N ALA A 307 -10.79 7.45 -17.42
CA ALA A 307 -11.19 8.73 -16.85
C ALA A 307 -12.38 8.63 -15.87
N HIS A 308 -13.12 7.52 -15.86
CA HIS A 308 -14.30 7.30 -15.01
C HIS A 308 -13.95 6.72 -13.65
N TYR A 309 -12.67 6.54 -13.33
CA TYR A 309 -12.23 6.00 -12.05
C TYR A 309 -11.45 7.04 -11.24
N PHE A 310 -11.56 6.96 -9.93
CA PHE A 310 -10.53 7.47 -9.03
C PHE A 310 -9.38 6.47 -8.99
N ILE A 311 -8.14 6.97 -9.09
CA ILE A 311 -6.93 6.15 -9.18
C ILE A 311 -6.06 6.45 -7.97
N SER A 312 -5.70 5.41 -7.21
CA SER A 312 -4.80 5.52 -6.07
C SER A 312 -3.41 6.01 -6.53
N SER A 313 -2.96 7.15 -6.00
CA SER A 313 -1.80 7.90 -6.50
C SER A 313 -0.87 8.35 -5.38
N SER A 314 0.44 8.24 -5.59
CA SER A 314 1.51 8.66 -4.68
C SER A 314 2.29 9.83 -5.28
N HIS A 315 2.68 10.78 -4.43
CA HIS A 315 3.47 11.97 -4.79
C HIS A 315 4.85 11.89 -4.14
N ASN A 316 5.90 12.25 -4.89
CA ASN A 316 7.31 12.09 -4.51
C ASN A 316 7.55 10.72 -3.86
N THR A 317 7.16 9.66 -4.57
CA THR A 317 7.07 8.29 -4.03
C THR A 317 8.38 7.83 -3.40
N TYR A 318 9.51 8.29 -3.92
CA TYR A 318 10.84 7.95 -3.43
C TYR A 318 11.13 8.42 -2.00
N LEU A 319 10.46 9.45 -1.47
CA LEU A 319 10.76 10.01 -0.15
C LEU A 319 10.14 9.21 1.01
N THR A 320 10.97 8.86 2.00
CA THR A 320 10.51 8.20 3.24
C THR A 320 10.07 9.20 4.33
N GLY A 321 10.33 10.50 4.14
CA GLY A 321 10.22 11.47 5.21
C GLY A 321 10.05 12.93 4.75
N ARG A 322 10.95 13.80 5.22
CA ARG A 322 10.88 15.24 4.98
C ARG A 322 11.11 15.55 3.49
N GLN A 323 10.47 16.62 3.00
CA GLN A 323 10.71 17.13 1.63
C GLN A 323 12.09 17.78 1.48
N PHE A 324 12.72 18.20 2.58
CA PHE A 324 14.07 18.76 2.61
C PHE A 324 14.93 17.91 3.54
N GLY A 325 16.12 17.52 3.08
CA GLY A 325 17.04 16.66 3.84
C GLY A 325 16.48 15.24 4.09
N GLY A 326 15.49 14.79 3.32
CA GLY A 326 14.86 13.49 3.47
C GLY A 326 15.68 12.36 2.83
N LYS A 327 15.45 11.13 3.31
CA LYS A 327 16.01 9.92 2.68
C LYS A 327 15.10 9.49 1.53
N SER A 328 15.70 9.25 0.37
CA SER A 328 15.06 8.57 -0.76
C SER A 328 15.29 7.07 -0.64
N SER A 329 14.29 6.26 -1.00
CA SER A 329 14.35 4.81 -0.89
C SER A 329 13.64 4.12 -2.06
N VAL A 330 14.32 3.13 -2.65
CA VAL A 330 13.75 2.23 -3.65
C VAL A 330 12.59 1.42 -3.06
N GLU A 331 12.69 1.05 -1.77
CA GLU A 331 11.69 0.23 -1.10
C GLU A 331 10.33 0.93 -1.01
N MET A 332 10.30 2.27 -1.01
CA MET A 332 9.02 3.00 -1.01
C MET A 332 8.16 2.65 -2.23
N TYR A 333 8.75 2.46 -3.41
CA TYR A 333 8.01 2.03 -4.60
C TYR A 333 7.40 0.65 -4.42
N ARG A 334 8.15 -0.29 -3.80
CA ARG A 334 7.62 -1.61 -3.47
C ARG A 334 6.42 -1.49 -2.54
N GLN A 335 6.58 -0.76 -1.44
CA GLN A 335 5.56 -0.63 -0.40
C GLN A 335 4.28 0.05 -0.92
N VAL A 336 4.37 1.14 -1.67
CA VAL A 336 3.17 1.82 -2.19
C VAL A 336 2.44 0.95 -3.22
N LEU A 337 3.16 0.22 -4.09
CA LEU A 337 2.54 -0.64 -5.10
C LEU A 337 1.87 -1.85 -4.44
N LEU A 338 2.50 -2.48 -3.44
CA LEU A 338 1.93 -3.56 -2.64
C LEU A 338 0.67 -3.11 -1.88
N ALA A 339 0.63 -1.86 -1.43
CA ALA A 339 -0.56 -1.24 -0.83
C ALA A 339 -1.68 -0.88 -1.84
N GLY A 340 -1.52 -1.21 -3.13
CA GLY A 340 -2.54 -0.98 -4.16
C GLY A 340 -2.45 0.38 -4.86
N CYS A 341 -1.39 1.17 -4.64
CA CYS A 341 -1.16 2.41 -5.41
C CYS A 341 -0.96 2.09 -6.89
N ARG A 342 -1.57 2.85 -7.81
CA ARG A 342 -1.52 2.63 -9.27
C ARG A 342 -0.92 3.79 -10.04
N CYS A 343 -0.53 4.88 -9.36
CA CYS A 343 0.18 5.98 -9.97
C CYS A 343 1.34 6.41 -9.05
N VAL A 344 2.57 6.29 -9.52
CA VAL A 344 3.78 6.61 -8.74
C VAL A 344 4.63 7.65 -9.45
N GLU A 345 5.40 8.41 -8.69
CA GLU A 345 6.15 9.57 -9.16
C GLU A 345 7.66 9.34 -9.12
N LEU A 346 8.36 9.71 -10.20
CA LEU A 346 9.80 9.55 -10.39
C LEU A 346 10.42 10.90 -10.82
N ASP A 347 11.13 11.55 -9.91
CA ASP A 347 11.85 12.79 -10.18
C ASP A 347 13.26 12.47 -10.68
N CYS A 348 13.44 12.48 -11.98
CA CYS A 348 14.64 11.95 -12.64
C CYS A 348 15.65 13.06 -12.89
N TRP A 349 16.88 12.88 -12.42
CA TRP A 349 17.97 13.83 -12.56
C TRP A 349 19.21 13.16 -13.14
N ASP A 350 20.08 13.94 -13.79
CA ASP A 350 21.37 13.44 -14.25
C ASP A 350 22.25 13.02 -13.07
N GLY A 351 22.69 11.76 -13.06
CA GLY A 351 23.71 11.32 -12.11
C GLY A 351 25.08 11.84 -12.51
N LYS A 352 25.86 12.24 -11.50
CA LYS A 352 27.20 12.85 -11.65
C LYS A 352 28.36 11.85 -11.59
N GLY A 353 28.07 10.55 -11.45
CA GLY A 353 29.09 9.50 -11.42
C GLY A 353 29.75 9.30 -12.79
N GLU A 354 30.89 8.61 -12.80
CA GLU A 354 31.66 8.31 -14.03
C GLU A 354 30.82 7.54 -15.06
N ASP A 355 29.95 6.64 -14.58
CA ASP A 355 29.06 5.83 -15.43
C ASP A 355 27.85 6.60 -15.97
N GLN A 356 27.64 7.85 -15.55
CA GLN A 356 26.50 8.70 -15.93
C GLN A 356 25.16 7.96 -15.80
N GLU A 357 24.94 7.31 -14.65
CA GLU A 357 23.68 6.61 -14.33
C GLU A 357 22.59 7.60 -13.90
N PRO A 358 21.38 7.55 -14.48
CA PRO A 358 20.27 8.39 -14.04
C PRO A 358 19.86 8.08 -12.60
N ILE A 359 19.55 9.15 -11.84
CA ILE A 359 19.17 9.07 -10.43
C ILE A 359 17.77 9.63 -10.21
N ILE A 360 17.19 9.28 -9.06
CA ILE A 360 15.95 9.86 -8.54
C ILE A 360 16.23 10.56 -7.22
N THR A 361 15.82 11.83 -7.12
CA THR A 361 16.00 12.67 -5.94
C THR A 361 15.09 13.90 -5.99
N HIS A 362 14.88 14.55 -4.84
CA HIS A 362 14.22 15.84 -4.80
C HIS A 362 15.27 16.94 -5.04
N GLY A 363 15.26 17.50 -6.26
CA GLY A 363 16.27 18.45 -6.72
C GLY A 363 16.42 19.65 -5.80
N LYS A 364 17.67 20.07 -5.56
CA LYS A 364 18.04 21.24 -4.73
C LYS A 364 17.55 21.18 -3.26
N ALA A 365 17.06 20.03 -2.79
CA ALA A 365 16.48 19.87 -1.45
C ALA A 365 17.33 19.05 -0.47
N MET A 366 18.60 18.77 -0.80
CA MET A 366 19.55 17.98 0.01
C MET A 366 19.03 16.57 0.40
N CYS A 367 18.17 15.97 -0.43
CA CYS A 367 17.73 14.59 -0.21
C CYS A 367 18.80 13.59 -0.71
N THR A 368 18.75 12.35 -0.23
CA THR A 368 19.65 11.30 -0.75
C THR A 368 19.23 10.85 -2.14
N ASP A 369 20.18 10.36 -2.93
CA ASP A 369 19.92 9.88 -4.29
C ASP A 369 19.72 8.36 -4.30
N ILE A 370 18.85 7.89 -5.20
CA ILE A 370 18.70 6.45 -5.51
C ILE A 370 18.82 6.24 -7.01
N LEU A 371 19.29 5.07 -7.45
CA LEU A 371 19.45 4.78 -8.87
C LEU A 371 18.09 4.57 -9.54
N PHE A 372 17.89 5.19 -10.71
CA PHE A 372 16.67 4.99 -11.51
C PHE A 372 16.47 3.52 -11.88
N LYS A 373 17.55 2.83 -12.27
CA LYS A 373 17.54 1.40 -12.62
C LYS A 373 16.94 0.53 -11.51
N ASP A 374 17.36 0.76 -10.26
CA ASP A 374 16.89 -0.01 -9.11
C ASP A 374 15.41 0.25 -8.83
N VAL A 375 14.94 1.48 -9.06
CA VAL A 375 13.52 1.84 -8.95
C VAL A 375 12.68 1.14 -10.02
N ILE A 376 13.13 1.12 -11.28
CA ILE A 376 12.42 0.41 -12.35
C ILE A 376 12.36 -1.11 -12.06
N GLN A 377 13.46 -1.69 -11.57
CA GLN A 377 13.50 -3.10 -11.16
C GLN A 377 12.53 -3.37 -10.00
N ALA A 378 12.49 -2.51 -8.98
CA ALA A 378 11.55 -2.63 -7.87
C ALA A 378 10.08 -2.52 -8.32
N ILE A 379 9.77 -1.58 -9.22
CA ILE A 379 8.43 -1.44 -9.80
C ILE A 379 8.05 -2.72 -10.57
N LYS A 380 8.96 -3.29 -11.37
CA LYS A 380 8.70 -4.53 -12.12
C LYS A 380 8.30 -5.67 -11.17
N GLU A 381 9.00 -5.80 -10.06
CA GLU A 381 8.78 -6.86 -9.07
C GLU A 381 7.42 -6.75 -8.38
N THR A 382 6.93 -5.54 -8.10
CA THR A 382 5.76 -5.33 -7.25
C THR A 382 4.54 -4.75 -7.94
N ALA A 383 4.67 -4.25 -9.18
CA ALA A 383 3.59 -3.55 -9.88
C ALA A 383 2.29 -4.35 -9.89
N PHE A 384 2.35 -5.68 -10.10
CA PHE A 384 1.16 -6.51 -10.28
C PHE A 384 0.97 -7.60 -9.23
N VAL A 385 1.61 -7.47 -8.06
CA VAL A 385 1.52 -8.47 -6.97
C VAL A 385 0.13 -8.46 -6.32
N THR A 386 -0.40 -7.28 -5.99
CA THR A 386 -1.68 -7.13 -5.27
C THR A 386 -2.83 -6.64 -6.15
N SER A 387 -2.54 -6.20 -7.38
CA SER A 387 -3.55 -5.75 -8.35
C SER A 387 -3.06 -5.97 -9.77
N GLU A 388 -3.91 -6.53 -10.64
CA GLU A 388 -3.61 -6.73 -12.07
C GLU A 388 -3.82 -5.48 -12.93
N TYR A 389 -4.43 -4.44 -12.37
CA TYR A 389 -4.81 -3.23 -13.11
C TYR A 389 -3.60 -2.34 -13.41
N PRO A 390 -3.69 -1.51 -14.47
CA PRO A 390 -2.55 -0.74 -14.98
C PRO A 390 -1.87 0.13 -13.92
N VAL A 391 -0.56 0.33 -14.09
CA VAL A 391 0.25 1.24 -13.27
C VAL A 391 0.73 2.40 -14.14
N ILE A 392 0.61 3.62 -13.63
CA ILE A 392 1.04 4.86 -14.27
C ILE A 392 2.31 5.38 -13.59
N LEU A 393 3.35 5.62 -14.37
CA LEU A 393 4.58 6.25 -13.90
C LEU A 393 4.60 7.72 -14.32
N SER A 394 4.51 8.62 -13.36
CA SER A 394 4.60 10.07 -13.56
C SER A 394 6.07 10.49 -13.50
N PHE A 395 6.65 10.84 -14.63
CA PHE A 395 8.05 11.27 -14.71
C PHE A 395 8.13 12.79 -14.60
N GLU A 396 8.92 13.27 -13.64
CA GLU A 396 9.44 14.64 -13.63
C GLU A 396 10.88 14.60 -14.14
N ASN A 397 11.08 14.88 -15.42
CA ASN A 397 12.33 14.60 -16.12
C ASN A 397 13.22 15.84 -16.25
N HIS A 398 14.39 15.80 -15.61
CA HIS A 398 15.46 16.80 -15.64
C HIS A 398 16.77 16.25 -16.23
N CYS A 399 16.74 15.05 -16.83
CA CYS A 399 17.93 14.41 -17.37
C CYS A 399 18.33 14.97 -18.74
N SER A 400 19.62 14.92 -19.03
CA SER A 400 20.21 15.10 -20.36
C SER A 400 19.69 14.06 -21.35
N LYS A 401 19.77 14.38 -22.65
CA LYS A 401 19.34 13.46 -23.73
C LYS A 401 19.97 12.07 -23.63
N TYR A 402 21.25 12.00 -23.24
CA TYR A 402 21.97 10.73 -23.10
C TYR A 402 21.41 9.88 -21.95
N GLN A 403 21.25 10.46 -20.75
CA GLN A 403 20.68 9.71 -19.63
C GLN A 403 19.19 9.41 -19.83
N GLN A 404 18.45 10.27 -20.53
CA GLN A 404 17.09 9.97 -20.99
C GLN A 404 17.02 8.70 -21.87
N TYR A 405 18.01 8.49 -22.74
CA TYR A 405 18.10 7.23 -23.48
C TYR A 405 18.38 6.05 -22.57
N LYS A 406 19.28 6.16 -21.61
CA LYS A 406 19.52 5.08 -20.62
C LYS A 406 18.25 4.74 -19.85
N MET A 407 17.50 5.75 -19.39
CA MET A 407 16.20 5.55 -18.72
C MET A 407 15.21 4.79 -19.61
N SER A 408 15.09 5.18 -20.89
CA SER A 408 14.20 4.48 -21.81
C SER A 408 14.58 3.01 -22.02
N LYS A 409 15.89 2.73 -22.11
CA LYS A 409 16.41 1.37 -22.27
C LYS A 409 16.13 0.53 -21.04
N TYR A 410 16.33 1.09 -19.84
CA TYR A 410 15.93 0.40 -18.62
C TYR A 410 14.44 0.10 -18.57
N CYS A 411 13.57 1.04 -18.96
CA CYS A 411 12.13 0.77 -19.05
C CYS A 411 11.82 -0.35 -20.07
N GLU A 412 12.40 -0.32 -21.26
CA GLU A 412 12.17 -1.34 -22.29
C GLU A 412 12.68 -2.72 -21.88
N ASP A 413 13.92 -2.79 -21.40
CA ASP A 413 14.62 -4.04 -21.10
C ASP A 413 14.05 -4.70 -19.84
N LEU A 414 13.74 -3.91 -18.81
CA LEU A 414 13.23 -4.43 -17.55
C LEU A 414 11.74 -4.73 -17.60
N PHE A 415 10.90 -3.80 -18.08
CA PHE A 415 9.46 -4.03 -18.11
C PHE A 415 9.04 -4.95 -19.27
N GLY A 416 9.78 -5.00 -20.38
CA GLY A 416 9.48 -5.85 -21.51
C GLY A 416 8.06 -5.63 -22.04
N ASP A 417 7.24 -6.68 -22.00
CA ASP A 417 5.84 -6.68 -22.48
C ASP A 417 4.86 -6.00 -21.51
N LEU A 418 5.27 -5.75 -20.27
CA LEU A 418 4.47 -4.99 -19.32
C LEU A 418 4.39 -3.52 -19.74
N LEU A 419 5.41 -3.00 -20.42
CA LEU A 419 5.41 -1.62 -20.89
C LEU A 419 4.45 -1.43 -22.06
N LEU A 420 3.52 -0.49 -21.96
CA LEU A 420 2.66 -0.12 -23.09
C LEU A 420 3.43 0.83 -24.02
N LYS A 421 4.01 0.26 -25.09
CA LYS A 421 4.86 0.98 -26.05
C LYS A 421 4.07 1.67 -27.17
N GLN A 422 2.87 1.19 -27.47
CA GLN A 422 2.03 1.67 -28.56
C GLN A 422 0.57 1.72 -28.11
N PRO A 423 -0.27 2.56 -28.72
CA PRO A 423 -1.72 2.55 -28.49
C PRO A 423 -2.32 1.19 -28.79
N LEU A 424 -3.41 0.85 -28.11
CA LEU A 424 -4.18 -0.34 -28.44
C LEU A 424 -4.85 -0.13 -29.80
N GLU A 425 -4.91 -1.16 -30.64
CA GLU A 425 -5.60 -1.09 -31.94
C GLU A 425 -7.07 -0.70 -31.80
N THR A 426 -7.71 -1.11 -30.70
CA THR A 426 -9.10 -0.77 -30.37
C THR A 426 -9.28 0.68 -29.93
N HIS A 427 -8.21 1.35 -29.49
CA HIS A 427 -8.23 2.70 -28.93
C HIS A 427 -7.11 3.54 -29.55
N PRO A 428 -7.25 3.89 -30.85
CA PRO A 428 -6.30 4.78 -31.51
C PRO A 428 -6.33 6.17 -30.87
N LEU A 429 -5.22 6.90 -30.97
CA LEU A 429 -5.04 8.23 -30.40
C LEU A 429 -5.71 9.34 -31.23
N ASP A 430 -6.94 9.09 -31.70
CA ASP A 430 -7.69 10.06 -32.47
C ASP A 430 -8.51 10.99 -31.56
N PRO A 431 -8.66 12.29 -31.89
CA PRO A 431 -9.50 13.20 -31.13
C PRO A 431 -10.93 12.68 -30.94
N GLY A 432 -11.44 12.78 -29.71
CA GLY A 432 -12.81 12.37 -29.36
C GLY A 432 -12.98 10.87 -29.07
N LYS A 433 -11.94 10.04 -29.25
CA LYS A 433 -11.94 8.66 -28.77
C LYS A 433 -11.80 8.60 -27.26
N ALA A 434 -12.50 7.65 -26.64
CA ALA A 434 -12.41 7.43 -25.19
C ALA A 434 -11.08 6.75 -24.83
N LEU A 435 -10.66 6.91 -23.58
CA LEU A 435 -9.53 6.16 -23.04
C LEU A 435 -9.90 4.67 -22.91
N PRO A 436 -8.93 3.75 -23.06
CA PRO A 436 -9.15 2.34 -22.74
C PRO A 436 -9.62 2.15 -21.30
N SER A 437 -10.29 1.04 -21.03
CA SER A 437 -10.68 0.67 -19.68
C SER A 437 -9.51 0.11 -18.86
N PRO A 438 -9.61 0.06 -17.51
CA PRO A 438 -8.68 -0.71 -16.70
C PRO A 438 -8.54 -2.17 -17.15
N ASN A 439 -9.63 -2.82 -17.60
CA ASN A 439 -9.61 -4.19 -18.12
C ASN A 439 -8.79 -4.33 -19.40
N ASP A 440 -8.92 -3.38 -20.35
CA ASP A 440 -8.14 -3.36 -21.60
C ASP A 440 -6.62 -3.23 -21.34
N LEU A 441 -6.26 -2.63 -20.20
CA LEU A 441 -4.89 -2.28 -19.82
C LEU A 441 -4.32 -3.17 -18.71
N LYS A 442 -4.93 -4.34 -18.46
CA LYS A 442 -4.42 -5.28 -17.45
C LYS A 442 -2.95 -5.60 -17.68
N ARG A 443 -2.19 -5.56 -16.58
CA ARG A 443 -0.76 -5.84 -16.52
C ARG A 443 0.08 -4.92 -17.44
N LYS A 444 -0.41 -3.70 -17.69
CA LYS A 444 0.32 -2.67 -18.43
C LYS A 444 0.86 -1.56 -17.54
N ILE A 445 2.06 -1.11 -17.85
CA ILE A 445 2.74 0.04 -17.26
C ILE A 445 2.70 1.17 -18.30
N LEU A 446 2.12 2.29 -17.89
CA LEU A 446 1.93 3.49 -18.67
C LEU A 446 2.94 4.54 -18.20
N ILE A 447 3.60 5.23 -19.12
CA ILE A 447 4.50 6.34 -18.78
C ILE A 447 3.80 7.65 -19.11
N LYS A 448 3.73 8.53 -18.12
CA LYS A 448 3.31 9.92 -18.24
C LYS A 448 4.56 10.79 -18.23
N ASN A 449 4.91 11.31 -19.40
CA ASN A 449 6.06 12.20 -19.60
C ASN A 449 5.75 13.24 -20.70
N LYS A 450 6.56 14.30 -20.80
CA LYS A 450 6.46 15.27 -21.89
C LYS A 450 6.70 14.56 -23.24
N ARG A 451 5.84 14.83 -24.22
CA ARG A 451 5.92 14.30 -25.59
C ARG A 451 6.23 15.43 -26.58
N LEU A 452 6.93 15.11 -27.66
CA LEU A 452 7.17 16.02 -28.79
C LEU A 452 5.92 16.11 -29.67
N LYS A 453 5.84 17.13 -30.53
CA LYS A 453 4.80 17.20 -31.56
C LYS A 453 4.87 15.96 -32.47
N PRO A 454 3.74 15.34 -32.86
CA PRO A 454 3.72 14.10 -33.64
C PRO A 454 4.55 14.14 -34.94
N GLU A 455 4.61 15.30 -35.60
CA GLU A 455 5.40 15.50 -36.83
C GLU A 455 6.91 15.43 -36.58
N VAL A 456 7.36 16.02 -35.48
CA VAL A 456 8.77 16.03 -35.06
C VAL A 456 9.16 14.63 -34.58
N GLU A 457 8.27 14.00 -33.82
CA GLU A 457 8.40 12.62 -33.35
C GLU A 457 8.54 11.64 -34.53
N LYS A 458 7.67 11.72 -35.54
CA LYS A 458 7.77 10.84 -36.72
C LYS A 458 9.09 11.03 -37.47
N LYS A 459 9.51 12.27 -37.72
CA LYS A 459 10.79 12.58 -38.40
C LYS A 459 11.99 12.03 -37.63
N GLN A 460 12.01 12.22 -36.31
CA GLN A 460 13.10 11.76 -35.49
C GLN A 460 13.10 10.23 -35.36
N LEU A 461 11.94 9.57 -35.26
CA LEU A 461 11.81 8.10 -35.21
C LEU A 461 12.31 7.44 -36.50
N ASP A 462 11.92 8.00 -37.64
CA ASP A 462 12.33 7.50 -38.95
C ASP A 462 13.85 7.68 -39.13
N ALA A 463 14.43 8.76 -38.59
CA ALA A 463 15.88 8.95 -38.56
C ALA A 463 16.58 7.92 -37.64
N LEU A 464 16.01 7.61 -36.48
CA LEU A 464 16.55 6.62 -35.55
C LEU A 464 16.48 5.20 -36.12
N LYS A 465 15.34 4.80 -36.71
CA LYS A 465 15.15 3.48 -37.33
C LYS A 465 16.13 3.26 -38.49
N LYS A 466 16.27 4.25 -39.37
CA LYS A 466 17.25 4.20 -40.46
C LYS A 466 18.69 4.04 -39.95
N MET A 467 19.02 4.66 -38.82
CA MET A 467 20.35 4.52 -38.21
C MET A 467 20.57 3.15 -37.54
N MET A 468 19.53 2.56 -36.96
CA MET A 468 19.61 1.23 -36.36
C MET A 468 19.69 0.11 -37.42
N GLU A 469 18.99 0.28 -38.55
CA GLU A 469 19.02 -0.64 -39.69
C GLU A 469 20.33 -0.58 -40.49
N ALA A 470 21.00 0.58 -40.49
CA ALA A 470 22.26 0.76 -41.21
C ALA A 470 23.49 0.12 -40.52
N GLY A 471 23.39 -0.27 -39.23
CA GLY A 471 24.53 -0.85 -38.49
C GLY A 471 25.77 0.06 -38.38
N GLU A 472 25.64 1.35 -38.67
CA GLU A 472 26.77 2.28 -38.83
C GLU A 472 27.18 2.92 -37.50
N THR A 473 28.28 2.42 -36.94
CA THR A 473 29.18 3.18 -36.07
C THR A 473 30.01 4.15 -36.93
N ALA A 474 29.88 5.45 -36.65
CA ALA A 474 30.60 6.62 -37.22
C ALA A 474 29.95 7.32 -38.45
N ALA A 475 30.02 8.66 -38.42
CA ALA A 475 29.21 9.63 -39.17
C ALA A 475 29.74 9.97 -40.60
N PRO A 476 29.05 10.88 -41.33
CA PRO A 476 29.45 12.30 -41.25
C PRO A 476 28.33 13.29 -40.92
N VAL A 477 28.81 14.49 -40.59
CA VAL A 477 28.18 15.69 -40.01
C VAL A 477 27.53 16.55 -41.10
N ASN A 478 26.32 17.08 -40.83
CA ASN A 478 25.67 18.29 -41.36
C ASN A 478 24.18 18.12 -41.67
N ILE A 479 23.32 18.11 -40.65
CA ILE A 479 21.95 18.69 -40.66
C ILE A 479 21.66 19.01 -39.17
N LEU A 480 21.05 20.16 -38.86
CA LEU A 480 20.75 20.73 -37.52
C LEU A 480 21.68 21.87 -37.03
N GLU A 481 22.05 22.77 -37.94
CA GLU A 481 22.25 24.20 -37.62
C GLU A 481 21.43 25.00 -38.62
N ASP A 482 20.10 24.94 -38.47
CA ASP A 482 19.16 26.00 -38.85
C ASP A 482 17.75 25.46 -38.58
N ASP A 483 17.14 25.95 -37.51
CA ASP A 483 15.71 26.24 -37.47
C ASP A 483 15.55 27.16 -36.26
N ASN A 484 15.55 28.47 -36.56
CA ASN A 484 15.12 29.52 -35.65
C ASN A 484 13.86 29.07 -34.91
N GLU A 485 13.96 29.00 -33.58
CA GLU A 485 12.82 29.20 -32.72
C GLU A 485 12.40 30.68 -32.90
N GLU A 486 11.54 30.95 -33.87
CA GLU A 486 10.70 32.15 -33.81
C GLU A 486 9.70 31.94 -32.67
N GLU A 487 10.14 32.26 -31.46
CA GLU A 487 9.27 32.73 -30.41
C GLU A 487 8.55 33.99 -30.92
N ILE A 488 7.28 33.85 -31.30
CA ILE A 488 6.38 35.00 -31.31
C ILE A 488 6.04 35.27 -29.84
N GLU A 489 6.86 36.11 -29.22
CA GLU A 489 6.49 36.84 -28.00
C GLU A 489 5.20 37.62 -28.28
N SER A 490 4.07 37.13 -27.78
CA SER A 490 2.98 38.04 -27.41
C SER A 490 3.27 38.49 -25.98
N ALA A 491 3.81 39.70 -25.89
CA ALA A 491 4.10 40.41 -24.65
C ALA A 491 2.90 40.42 -23.70
N ASP A 492 3.09 39.91 -22.48
CA ASP A 492 2.58 40.49 -21.23
C ASP A 492 3.41 39.92 -20.06
N GLN A 493 4.39 40.73 -19.66
CA GLN A 493 5.16 40.80 -18.40
C GLN A 493 5.04 39.64 -17.38
N GLU A 494 6.08 38.80 -17.27
CA GLU A 494 6.40 38.08 -16.03
C GLU A 494 7.38 38.91 -15.18
N GLU A 495 6.85 39.64 -14.19
CA GLU A 495 7.63 40.01 -13.01
C GLU A 495 7.88 38.75 -12.17
N GLU A 496 9.06 38.15 -12.34
CA GLU A 496 9.62 37.21 -11.36
C GLU A 496 9.85 37.95 -10.03
N ALA A 497 8.95 37.75 -9.08
CA ALA A 497 9.15 38.14 -7.71
C ALA A 497 8.82 36.98 -6.77
N HIS A 498 9.84 36.42 -6.11
CA HIS A 498 9.71 36.16 -4.68
C HIS A 498 11.04 36.50 -3.97
N PRO A 499 10.97 37.09 -2.75
CA PRO A 499 12.02 37.92 -2.19
C PRO A 499 13.01 37.09 -1.35
N GLU A 500 14.30 37.39 -1.46
CA GLU A 500 15.03 38.12 -0.42
C GLU A 500 16.52 38.30 -0.80
N TYR A 501 16.85 39.58 -0.97
CA TYR A 501 18.06 40.29 -0.62
C TYR A 501 19.43 39.97 -1.25
N LYS A 502 19.87 40.97 -2.02
CA LYS A 502 21.22 41.29 -2.44
C LYS A 502 22.17 41.45 -1.26
N PHE A 503 23.34 40.83 -1.35
CA PHE A 503 24.60 41.51 -1.08
C PHE A 503 25.63 41.08 -2.12
N GLY A 504 26.17 42.05 -2.84
CA GLY A 504 27.23 41.84 -3.82
C GLY A 504 28.60 41.84 -3.14
N SER A 505 29.51 41.11 -3.76
CA SER A 505 30.90 41.53 -3.90
C SER A 505 31.43 40.93 -5.20
N ASP A 506 31.89 41.81 -6.08
CA ASP A 506 32.62 41.51 -7.31
C ASP A 506 33.75 40.49 -7.06
N LEU A 507 34.09 39.70 -8.09
CA LEU A 507 35.45 39.63 -8.64
C LEU A 507 35.53 38.64 -9.84
N THR A 508 35.84 39.25 -10.98
CA THR A 508 36.77 38.85 -12.05
C THR A 508 36.56 37.60 -12.91
N VAL A 509 36.44 37.92 -14.20
CA VAL A 509 36.77 37.17 -15.42
C VAL A 509 38.19 36.58 -15.35
N ASP A 510 38.30 35.31 -15.72
CA ASP A 510 39.41 34.60 -16.39
C ASP A 510 39.56 33.18 -15.85
N ASP A 511 39.11 32.17 -16.61
CA ASP A 511 40.05 31.23 -17.22
C ASP A 511 39.32 30.30 -18.20
N TYR A 512 39.47 30.63 -19.49
CA TYR A 512 39.35 29.67 -20.58
C TYR A 512 40.68 28.94 -20.64
N SER A 513 40.69 27.61 -20.40
CA SER A 513 41.35 26.61 -21.25
C SER A 513 41.63 25.31 -20.49
N GLN A 514 41.60 24.21 -21.26
CA GLN A 514 41.97 22.84 -20.89
C GLN A 514 40.91 22.01 -20.16
N LYS A 515 40.02 21.42 -20.96
CA LYS A 515 39.69 19.98 -20.92
C LYS A 515 39.04 19.51 -22.23
N GLU A 516 39.75 19.74 -23.35
CA GLU A 516 39.52 18.95 -24.57
C GLU A 516 40.24 17.60 -24.40
N ALA A 517 39.48 16.56 -24.03
CA ALA A 517 39.75 15.16 -24.38
C ALA A 517 38.72 14.17 -23.77
N VAL A 518 37.41 14.48 -23.67
CA VAL A 518 36.36 13.44 -23.50
C VAL A 518 35.05 13.80 -24.24
N ALA A 519 35.06 14.81 -25.11
CA ALA A 519 33.86 15.27 -25.83
C ALA A 519 33.83 14.77 -27.29
N ILE A 520 33.95 13.46 -27.51
CA ILE A 520 33.80 12.87 -28.86
C ILE A 520 32.88 11.63 -28.78
N SER A 521 31.60 11.88 -28.50
CA SER A 521 30.47 11.02 -28.90
C SER A 521 29.10 11.74 -28.74
N VAL A 522 29.11 13.07 -28.61
CA VAL A 522 27.93 13.85 -28.23
C VAL A 522 27.23 14.35 -29.48
N LYS A 523 26.41 13.50 -30.10
CA LYS A 523 25.29 13.87 -31.01
C LYS A 523 24.70 12.57 -31.58
N LYS A 524 23.90 11.85 -30.79
CA LYS A 524 22.96 10.80 -31.24
C LYS A 524 22.24 10.24 -30.01
N VAL A 525 20.98 9.85 -30.19
CA VAL A 525 20.22 9.00 -29.24
C VAL A 525 19.71 9.68 -27.96
N GLY A 526 18.74 10.60 -28.09
CA GLY A 526 17.94 11.13 -26.97
C GLY A 526 16.44 10.86 -27.08
N LEU A 527 16.05 9.96 -27.99
CA LEU A 527 14.70 9.96 -28.54
C LEU A 527 13.67 9.21 -27.69
N LEU A 528 14.03 8.07 -27.11
CA LEU A 528 13.07 6.99 -26.83
C LEU A 528 12.14 7.23 -25.61
N LEU A 529 12.54 8.05 -24.63
CA LEU A 529 11.67 8.46 -23.50
C LEU A 529 10.50 9.36 -23.93
N THR A 530 10.61 9.97 -25.10
CA THR A 530 9.59 10.83 -25.67
C THR A 530 8.52 10.03 -26.42
N TYR A 531 8.84 8.80 -26.86
CA TYR A 531 7.94 7.92 -27.63
C TYR A 531 7.03 7.07 -26.76
N ILE A 532 7.38 6.83 -25.49
CA ILE A 532 6.56 6.03 -24.58
C ILE A 532 5.63 6.96 -23.78
N SER A 533 4.97 7.90 -24.44
CA SER A 533 4.04 8.81 -23.79
C SER A 533 2.65 8.64 -24.38
N LEU A 534 1.69 8.22 -23.55
CA LEU A 534 0.29 8.17 -23.96
C LEU A 534 -0.24 9.59 -24.11
N GLU A 535 -0.76 9.90 -25.30
CA GLU A 535 -1.52 11.12 -25.61
C GLU A 535 -2.85 11.23 -24.84
N ALA A 536 -3.19 10.21 -24.05
CA ALA A 536 -4.39 10.12 -23.21
C ALA A 536 -4.64 11.34 -22.29
N PHE A 537 -3.63 12.17 -22.00
CA PHE A 537 -3.73 13.30 -21.06
C PHE A 537 -3.54 14.68 -21.70
N HIS A 538 -3.35 14.80 -23.02
CA HIS A 538 -2.99 16.07 -23.69
C HIS A 538 -4.12 17.14 -23.72
N GLY A 539 -5.32 16.82 -23.24
CA GLY A 539 -6.40 17.80 -23.07
C GLY A 539 -6.23 18.79 -21.90
N CYS A 540 -5.15 18.71 -21.11
CA CYS A 540 -5.01 19.50 -19.88
C CYS A 540 -3.71 20.34 -19.86
N LYS A 541 -3.69 21.45 -20.62
CA LYS A 541 -2.55 22.39 -20.70
C LYS A 541 -2.22 23.13 -19.38
N THR A 542 -3.00 22.98 -18.31
CA THR A 542 -2.88 23.74 -17.04
C THR A 542 -2.16 23.01 -15.90
N HIS A 543 -1.62 21.81 -16.11
CA HIS A 543 -1.02 21.00 -15.03
C HIS A 543 0.20 21.64 -14.35
N SER A 544 0.97 22.47 -15.06
CA SER A 544 2.23 23.07 -14.58
C SER A 544 2.04 24.18 -13.53
N VAL A 545 0.90 24.88 -13.54
CA VAL A 545 0.69 26.09 -12.71
C VAL A 545 0.17 25.74 -11.32
N LEU A 546 -0.67 24.71 -11.24
CA LEU A 546 -1.20 24.15 -9.98
C LEU A 546 -0.14 23.37 -9.18
N TRP A 547 0.88 22.82 -9.86
CA TRP A 547 2.00 22.10 -9.26
C TRP A 547 2.94 23.01 -8.45
N LYS A 548 3.27 24.21 -8.98
CA LYS A 548 4.15 25.19 -8.33
C LYS A 548 3.56 25.77 -7.03
N HIS A 549 2.25 26.01 -6.97
CA HIS A 549 1.61 26.65 -5.80
C HIS A 549 1.56 25.75 -4.55
N HIS A 550 1.58 24.42 -4.71
CA HIS A 550 1.51 23.48 -3.58
C HIS A 550 2.83 23.40 -2.78
N SER A 551 3.97 23.62 -3.44
CA SER A 551 5.30 23.62 -2.80
C SER A 551 5.51 24.82 -1.87
N THR A 552 4.97 25.99 -2.22
CA THR A 552 5.12 27.23 -1.43
C THR A 552 4.18 27.27 -0.22
N TYR A 553 3.01 26.64 -0.30
CA TYR A 553 1.98 26.68 0.76
C TYR A 553 2.20 25.71 1.92
N CYS A 554 3.08 24.71 1.76
CA CYS A 554 3.39 23.74 2.81
C CYS A 554 4.27 24.30 3.96
N GLN A 555 4.60 25.59 3.93
CA GLN A 555 5.52 26.26 4.86
C GLN A 555 4.89 27.32 5.77
N LYS A 556 3.58 27.61 5.72
CA LYS A 556 2.94 28.66 6.56
C LYS A 556 1.84 28.14 7.50
N SER A 557 1.76 28.75 8.69
CA SER A 557 0.90 28.41 9.82
C SER A 557 -0.60 28.73 9.59
N PRO A 558 -1.54 28.17 10.38
CA PRO A 558 -2.93 27.97 9.96
C PRO A 558 -3.90 29.18 10.01
N THR A 559 -3.47 30.42 10.24
CA THR A 559 -4.39 31.46 10.76
C THR A 559 -4.61 32.73 9.93
N GLN A 560 -4.34 32.78 8.61
CA GLN A 560 -4.53 34.06 7.89
C GLN A 560 -5.40 34.17 6.63
N ASP A 561 -5.79 33.11 5.91
CA ASP A 561 -6.33 33.33 4.54
C ASP A 561 -7.77 32.85 4.29
N LEU A 562 -8.73 33.24 5.13
CA LEU A 562 -10.18 32.99 4.90
C LEU A 562 -10.85 33.98 3.92
N HIS A 563 -10.12 34.94 3.33
CA HIS A 563 -10.74 36.08 2.65
C HIS A 563 -10.44 36.27 1.15
N GLN A 564 -9.84 35.31 0.43
CA GLN A 564 -9.54 35.49 -1.01
C GLN A 564 -10.07 34.41 -1.97
N ILE A 565 -10.95 33.53 -1.50
CA ILE A 565 -11.53 32.44 -2.31
C ILE A 565 -12.53 32.89 -3.41
N PRO A 566 -13.28 34.02 -3.33
CA PRO A 566 -14.34 34.30 -4.31
C PRO A 566 -13.88 34.76 -5.71
N ASN A 567 -12.68 35.35 -5.86
CA ASN A 567 -12.34 36.06 -7.11
C ASN A 567 -11.64 35.21 -8.19
N ILE A 568 -11.31 33.95 -7.92
CA ILE A 568 -10.68 33.05 -8.91
C ILE A 568 -11.73 32.30 -9.74
N TYR A 569 -13.02 32.35 -9.35
CA TYR A 569 -14.07 31.49 -9.92
C TYR A 569 -14.71 31.97 -11.23
N ASN A 570 -14.54 33.24 -11.65
CA ASN A 570 -15.34 33.81 -12.74
C ASN A 570 -14.71 33.82 -14.14
N THR A 571 -13.51 33.27 -14.34
CA THR A 571 -12.85 33.29 -15.67
C THR A 571 -12.49 31.89 -16.21
N PHE A 572 -12.80 30.82 -15.49
CA PHE A 572 -12.32 29.46 -15.79
C PHE A 572 -13.44 28.42 -16.03
N LEU A 573 -14.51 28.84 -16.69
CA LEU A 573 -15.60 27.96 -17.11
C LEU A 573 -15.78 28.04 -18.63
N GLN A 574 -15.03 27.22 -19.37
CA GLN A 574 -15.59 26.66 -20.60
C GLN A 574 -14.97 25.36 -21.15
N ASP A 575 -13.79 24.87 -20.70
CA ASP A 575 -13.20 23.70 -21.41
C ASP A 575 -12.28 22.74 -20.60
N TYR A 576 -12.46 22.48 -19.29
CA TYR A 576 -11.50 21.59 -18.58
C TYR A 576 -12.12 20.72 -17.47
N LYS A 577 -12.15 19.39 -17.65
CA LYS A 577 -12.65 18.39 -16.69
C LYS A 577 -11.69 17.20 -16.45
N LEU A 578 -10.38 17.40 -16.51
CA LEU A 578 -9.39 16.40 -16.06
C LEU A 578 -8.53 17.00 -14.92
N PHE A 579 -8.68 16.46 -13.71
CA PHE A 579 -7.90 16.79 -12.50
C PHE A 579 -8.08 18.21 -11.94
N SER A 580 -9.11 18.37 -11.10
CA SER A 580 -9.15 19.43 -10.08
C SER A 580 -8.51 18.93 -8.77
N ILE A 581 -7.79 19.83 -8.08
CA ILE A 581 -7.14 19.65 -6.78
C ILE A 581 -7.93 20.46 -5.75
N PHE A 582 -8.15 19.98 -4.51
CA PHE A 582 -8.00 20.79 -3.28
C PHE A 582 -8.04 19.95 -1.99
N ARG A 583 -7.49 20.59 -0.95
CA ARG A 583 -7.18 20.17 0.43
C ARG A 583 -8.40 20.37 1.34
N ASP A 584 -8.41 19.62 2.43
CA ASP A 584 -9.34 19.60 3.58
C ASP A 584 -10.46 18.56 3.55
N SER A 585 -10.54 17.83 4.65
CA SER A 585 -11.38 16.66 4.84
C SER A 585 -12.64 17.04 5.62
N LEU A 586 -13.78 16.99 4.91
CA LEU A 586 -15.19 17.14 5.33
C LEU A 586 -15.65 18.61 5.45
N PRO A 587 -16.33 19.17 4.41
CA PRO A 587 -17.67 18.70 4.07
C PRO A 587 -18.01 18.72 2.57
N TYR A 588 -17.22 18.15 1.65
CA TYR A 588 -17.67 17.95 0.26
C TYR A 588 -17.09 16.64 -0.28
N SER A 589 -17.92 15.61 -0.42
CA SER A 589 -17.56 14.26 -0.90
C SER A 589 -17.51 14.13 -2.42
N SER A 590 -17.58 15.23 -3.16
CA SER A 590 -17.64 15.26 -4.61
C SER A 590 -16.38 15.89 -5.18
N LEU A 591 -15.61 15.12 -5.97
CA LEU A 591 -14.40 15.49 -6.74
C LEU A 591 -13.03 15.20 -6.08
N LEU A 592 -12.75 13.94 -5.70
CA LEU A 592 -11.45 13.56 -5.14
C LEU A 592 -10.59 12.72 -6.10
N THR A 593 -9.52 13.29 -6.67
CA THR A 593 -8.30 12.50 -6.95
C THR A 593 -7.38 12.70 -5.75
N LEU A 594 -7.25 11.69 -4.87
CA LEU A 594 -6.46 11.82 -3.64
C LEU A 594 -4.96 11.79 -3.97
N ARG A 595 -4.30 12.97 -3.90
CA ARG A 595 -2.84 13.10 -3.83
C ARG A 595 -2.45 13.23 -2.36
N VAL A 596 -1.69 12.28 -1.84
CA VAL A 596 -1.18 12.32 -0.47
C VAL A 596 0.34 12.23 -0.54
N ALA A 597 1.04 13.20 0.07
CA ALA A 597 2.47 13.08 0.32
C ALA A 597 2.68 11.85 1.21
N SER A 598 3.32 10.82 0.64
CA SER A 598 3.38 9.48 1.24
C SER A 598 4.05 9.36 2.63
N PRO A 599 4.84 10.30 3.19
CA PRO A 599 5.50 10.03 4.47
C PRO A 599 4.86 10.67 5.72
N SER A 600 3.96 11.66 5.62
CA SER A 600 3.41 12.32 6.82
C SER A 600 2.16 11.59 7.36
N ILE A 601 2.24 10.98 8.55
CA ILE A 601 1.06 10.59 9.33
C ILE A 601 0.46 11.86 9.93
N CYS A 602 -0.25 12.63 9.10
CA CYS A 602 -1.10 13.73 9.54
C CYS A 602 -2.56 13.25 9.59
N SER A 603 -3.45 13.97 10.28
CA SER A 603 -4.87 13.62 10.50
C SER A 603 -5.65 13.21 9.23
N ASN A 604 -5.17 13.58 8.04
CA ASN A 604 -5.68 13.10 6.75
C ASN A 604 -5.49 11.60 6.53
N LYS A 605 -4.40 10.95 7.00
CA LYS A 605 -4.23 9.49 6.94
C LYS A 605 -5.14 8.75 7.94
N GLY A 606 -5.41 9.33 9.11
CA GLY A 606 -6.38 8.79 10.08
C GLY A 606 -7.83 8.82 9.57
N LYS A 607 -8.14 9.75 8.64
CA LYS A 607 -9.43 9.77 7.92
C LYS A 607 -9.45 8.90 6.66
N ILE A 608 -8.28 8.57 6.07
CA ILE A 608 -8.13 7.47 5.09
C ILE A 608 -8.34 6.11 5.79
N GLY A 609 -8.06 6.02 7.10
CA GLY A 609 -8.40 4.90 7.97
C GLY A 609 -9.84 4.92 8.53
N ARG A 610 -10.69 5.90 8.19
CA ARG A 610 -12.15 5.76 8.37
C ARG A 610 -12.74 5.22 7.07
N PRO A 611 -13.37 4.04 7.07
CA PRO A 611 -13.88 3.45 5.85
C PRO A 611 -15.09 4.28 5.38
N PRO A 612 -15.08 4.91 4.20
CA PRO A 612 -16.33 5.14 3.49
C PRO A 612 -16.76 3.78 2.95
N SER A 613 -17.39 2.94 3.79
CA SER A 613 -18.10 1.69 3.46
C SER A 613 -17.48 0.66 2.47
N ASN A 614 -16.24 0.84 2.01
CA ASN A 614 -15.70 0.13 0.85
C ASN A 614 -14.19 -0.13 1.02
N GLY A 615 -13.83 -1.01 1.96
CA GLY A 615 -12.44 -1.41 2.23
C GLY A 615 -11.72 -2.12 1.07
N VAL A 616 -12.41 -2.38 -0.06
CA VAL A 616 -11.85 -3.17 -1.17
C VAL A 616 -11.64 -2.43 -2.47
N VAL A 617 -12.34 -1.32 -2.58
CA VAL A 617 -12.21 -0.34 -3.63
C VAL A 617 -10.81 0.32 -3.64
N TRP A 618 -10.07 0.24 -2.52
CA TRP A 618 -8.69 0.74 -2.42
C TRP A 618 -7.60 -0.27 -2.82
N TRP A 619 -7.87 -1.59 -2.79
CA TRP A 619 -6.82 -2.60 -3.01
C TRP A 619 -6.45 -2.77 -4.47
N CYS A 620 -7.44 -2.80 -5.36
CA CYS A 620 -7.16 -2.86 -6.79
C CYS A 620 -6.61 -1.52 -7.32
N GLY A 621 -6.79 -0.44 -6.54
CA GLY A 621 -6.30 0.91 -6.78
C GLY A 621 -7.14 1.74 -7.74
N TYR A 622 -8.32 1.22 -8.12
CA TYR A 622 -9.31 1.86 -9.00
C TYR A 622 -10.69 1.84 -8.34
N THR A 623 -11.36 2.99 -8.41
CA THR A 623 -12.72 3.17 -7.88
C THR A 623 -13.59 3.81 -8.92
N SER A 624 -14.64 3.14 -9.37
CA SER A 624 -15.62 3.74 -10.29
C SER A 624 -16.24 4.99 -9.65
N LYS A 625 -16.26 6.09 -10.41
CA LYS A 625 -16.92 7.33 -10.00
C LYS A 625 -18.44 7.11 -10.00
N PRO A 626 -19.21 7.80 -9.14
CA PRO A 626 -20.68 7.80 -9.24
C PRO A 626 -21.15 8.20 -10.65
N ASP A 627 -22.25 7.61 -11.13
CA ASP A 627 -22.80 7.83 -12.48
C ASP A 627 -22.95 9.32 -12.85
N GLY A 628 -23.33 10.15 -11.88
CA GLY A 628 -23.46 11.60 -12.07
C GLY A 628 -22.16 12.31 -12.46
N LEU A 629 -20.99 11.77 -12.08
CA LEU A 629 -19.67 12.28 -12.46
C LEU A 629 -19.14 11.65 -13.75
N GLN A 630 -19.77 10.58 -14.23
CA GLN A 630 -19.44 9.92 -15.50
C GLN A 630 -20.24 10.48 -16.68
N SER A 631 -21.42 11.04 -16.42
CA SER A 631 -22.32 11.60 -17.43
C SER A 631 -21.78 12.90 -18.04
N LYS A 632 -21.75 12.96 -19.38
CA LYS A 632 -21.47 14.20 -20.14
C LYS A 632 -22.64 15.19 -20.12
N SER A 633 -23.85 14.76 -19.73
CA SER A 633 -25.09 15.56 -19.83
C SER A 633 -25.55 16.18 -18.51
N THR A 634 -24.81 15.99 -17.41
CA THR A 634 -25.24 16.45 -16.09
C THR A 634 -24.30 17.55 -15.56
N PHE A 635 -24.81 18.77 -15.42
CA PHE A 635 -24.17 19.86 -14.70
C PHE A 635 -24.69 19.87 -13.26
N TYR A 636 -23.79 19.84 -12.29
CA TYR A 636 -24.12 20.06 -10.87
C TYR A 636 -23.55 21.42 -10.45
N SER A 637 -24.43 22.32 -10.00
CA SER A 637 -24.07 23.46 -9.14
C SER A 637 -24.56 23.16 -7.73
N ASP A 638 -23.84 23.67 -6.72
CA ASP A 638 -24.03 23.37 -5.29
C ASP A 638 -25.47 23.56 -4.79
N ASP A 639 -26.27 24.39 -5.45
CA ASP A 639 -27.66 24.70 -5.05
C ASP A 639 -28.67 23.56 -5.25
N THR A 640 -28.31 22.49 -5.96
CA THR A 640 -29.25 21.38 -6.26
C THR A 640 -29.10 20.15 -5.36
N TRP A 641 -28.09 20.10 -4.50
CA TRP A 641 -27.83 18.92 -3.65
C TRP A 641 -28.68 18.85 -2.38
N PHE A 642 -29.16 19.99 -1.85
CA PHE A 642 -29.93 20.00 -0.61
C PHE A 642 -31.38 19.49 -0.72
N GLY A 643 -31.86 19.17 -1.92
CA GLY A 643 -33.27 18.78 -2.15
C GLY A 643 -33.55 17.28 -2.26
N ALA A 644 -32.55 16.40 -2.28
CA ALA A 644 -32.74 14.99 -2.66
C ALA A 644 -31.94 13.94 -1.85
N VAL A 645 -31.58 14.25 -0.59
CA VAL A 645 -31.06 13.28 0.37
C VAL A 645 -32.05 13.11 1.52
#